data_AF-A0A2T0RK74-F1
#
_entry.id   AF-A0A2T0RK74-F1
#
_cell.length_a   1.000
_cell.length_b   1.000
_cell.length_c   1.000
_cell.angle_alpha   90.00
_cell.angle_beta   90.00
_cell.angle_gamma   90.00
#
_symmetry.space_group_name_H-M   'P 1'
#
loop_
_entity.id
_entity.type
_entity.pdbx_description
1 polymer ?
#
loop_
_entity_poly.entity_id
_entity_poly.type
_entity_poly.pdbx_seq_one_letter_code
_entity_poly.pdbx_strand_id
1 'polypeptide(L)'
;MAQQVQVEHIGPVAVLVFSAPPGNALSAGLCADILQSMTAALRTGCKALVLLSGGTDFCADSPAHDDTEGAPDLAALCGAIENAPVPVIVGVQGRAFGDGLDLVLACHFRLATEDARFAFPDLAAARLPRGGATQRLPRLLGAEGALKVLLSADPLTAEATAGLGMIDGVARGDLVEAAVSLAQKLVARKVPARPASREARFLEDRKTYTAAVDAARRNLSGEDVAAARVLECVEAALVLPFEMGMAFEQAAGRDLADSDVAAALRYVAAAERDLDAEGAEDLPEASGARSIGFFCTGDTGADLASRLLRAGHSVTLAEAEDTRLRDGLSRIGQGLATAVEAGHLTAEERLACLELLKSGTAAAAISECDVAIVGEHRAGRPPLRASVRRLATIVLAEDDLIGPTEFRSVGGDLVLVLEGNATESLFAEIRVAASTLPSATDLTRALIRDIGGRAVVSRGRGVLATLRARLSDAADHLLEEGASPSDVDAALLAAGFAEGHYRARDRRGLGHVVRLWQHDSARRDPRDRCVPLAPQIFAEGRLGRETGQGYFDYPTGIPEGVPSAEVERLLNKVRAEAGVYPRAVTAEEIQRRCLLSLSLGALFLLAEGSVRRPEDIDLALVHGLGFARHRGGVCFMADRRGRDALLREIAGMQAQDRRFWAVPEGGAEGIKSGRAAGAG
;
A
#
# COMPACT_ATOMS: atom_id res chain seq x y z
N MET A 1 -39.49 -0.88 -4.36
CA MET A 1 -38.09 -1.18 -4.69
C MET A 1 -38.09 -2.27 -5.75
N ALA A 2 -37.24 -2.18 -6.78
CA ALA A 2 -37.10 -3.26 -7.75
C ALA A 2 -36.57 -4.51 -7.03
N GLN A 3 -37.09 -5.68 -7.39
CA GLN A 3 -36.68 -6.94 -6.76
C GLN A 3 -35.21 -7.23 -7.15
N GLN A 4 -34.30 -7.29 -6.18
CA GLN A 4 -32.86 -7.49 -6.42
C GLN A 4 -32.51 -8.93 -6.82
N VAL A 5 -33.46 -9.86 -6.69
CA VAL A 5 -33.30 -11.27 -7.00
C VAL A 5 -34.42 -11.73 -7.91
N GLN A 6 -34.05 -12.26 -9.08
CA GLN A 6 -34.96 -12.90 -10.01
C GLN A 6 -34.98 -14.41 -9.74
N VAL A 7 -36.17 -15.02 -9.82
CA VAL A 7 -36.35 -16.46 -9.60
C VAL A 7 -37.06 -17.08 -10.79
N GLU A 8 -36.45 -18.10 -11.38
CA GLU A 8 -37.02 -18.90 -12.47
C GLU A 8 -37.06 -20.39 -12.08
N HIS A 9 -38.12 -21.10 -12.48
CA HIS A 9 -38.23 -22.54 -12.26
C HIS A 9 -38.05 -23.31 -13.57
N ILE A 10 -36.97 -24.10 -13.67
CA ILE A 10 -36.67 -24.97 -14.81
C ILE A 10 -36.86 -26.42 -14.37
N GLY A 11 -38.09 -26.93 -14.55
CA GLY A 11 -38.47 -28.26 -14.07
C GLY A 11 -38.30 -28.36 -12.54
N PRO A 12 -37.49 -29.30 -12.01
CA PRO A 12 -37.26 -29.44 -10.57
C PRO A 12 -36.23 -28.45 -10.00
N VAL A 13 -35.61 -27.60 -10.82
CA VAL A 13 -34.54 -26.67 -10.41
C VAL A 13 -35.11 -25.27 -10.27
N ALA A 14 -34.82 -24.59 -9.16
CA ALA A 14 -35.04 -23.15 -9.05
C ALA A 14 -33.72 -22.40 -9.30
N VAL A 15 -33.73 -21.42 -10.20
CA VAL A 15 -32.60 -20.58 -10.57
C VAL A 15 -32.82 -19.20 -9.97
N LEU A 16 -31.89 -18.76 -9.13
CA LEU A 16 -31.89 -17.47 -8.48
C LEU A 16 -30.75 -16.64 -9.07
N VAL A 17 -31.09 -15.45 -9.60
CA VAL A 17 -30.12 -14.49 -10.15
C VAL A 17 -30.23 -13.20 -9.37
N PHE A 18 -29.20 -12.87 -8.58
CA PHE A 18 -29.15 -11.61 -7.85
C PHE A 18 -28.41 -10.53 -8.62
N SER A 19 -28.79 -9.26 -8.46
CA SER A 19 -28.10 -8.13 -9.09
C SER A 19 -28.25 -6.87 -8.23
N ALA A 20 -27.11 -6.33 -7.80
CA ALA A 20 -27.02 -5.12 -6.99
C ALA A 20 -25.79 -4.28 -7.42
N PRO A 21 -25.86 -3.62 -8.59
CA PRO A 21 -24.73 -2.85 -9.10
C PRO A 21 -24.44 -1.60 -8.24
N PRO A 22 -23.17 -1.14 -8.17
CA PRO A 22 -21.98 -1.77 -8.76
C PRO A 22 -21.46 -2.95 -7.91
N GLY A 23 -20.79 -3.91 -8.56
CA GLY A 23 -20.00 -4.95 -7.90
C GLY A 23 -20.75 -6.00 -7.07
N ASN A 24 -22.08 -5.92 -6.99
CA ASN A 24 -22.94 -6.88 -6.27
C ASN A 24 -22.60 -7.07 -4.79
N ALA A 25 -22.26 -5.98 -4.09
CA ALA A 25 -21.91 -6.03 -2.67
C ALA A 25 -23.02 -6.66 -1.80
N LEU A 26 -22.65 -7.65 -0.99
CA LEU A 26 -23.56 -8.42 -0.12
C LEU A 26 -23.96 -7.63 1.14
N SER A 27 -24.69 -6.54 0.93
CA SER A 27 -25.37 -5.79 2.00
C SER A 27 -26.43 -6.65 2.69
N ALA A 28 -26.78 -6.31 3.94
CA ALA A 28 -27.81 -7.03 4.67
C ALA A 28 -29.17 -7.08 3.94
N GLY A 29 -29.50 -6.04 3.17
CA GLY A 29 -30.69 -6.01 2.32
C GLY A 29 -30.65 -7.06 1.21
N LEU A 30 -29.52 -7.14 0.49
CA LEU A 30 -29.34 -8.16 -0.56
C LEU A 30 -29.31 -9.58 0.03
N CYS A 31 -28.64 -9.76 1.18
CA CYS A 31 -28.64 -11.05 1.89
C CYS A 31 -30.06 -11.49 2.27
N ALA A 32 -30.89 -10.56 2.75
CA ALA A 32 -32.29 -10.82 3.06
C ALA A 32 -33.10 -11.21 1.82
N ASP A 33 -32.94 -10.49 0.71
CA ASP A 33 -33.65 -10.77 -0.54
C ASP A 33 -33.29 -12.15 -1.11
N ILE A 34 -31.99 -12.53 -1.07
CA ILE A 34 -31.53 -13.86 -1.50
C ILE A 34 -32.12 -14.94 -0.58
N LEU A 35 -32.02 -14.76 0.74
CA LEU A 35 -32.52 -15.72 1.72
C LEU A 35 -34.04 -15.92 1.59
N GLN A 36 -34.79 -14.83 1.42
CA GLN A 36 -36.24 -14.88 1.23
C GLN A 36 -36.61 -15.60 -0.07
N SER A 37 -35.92 -15.29 -1.16
CA SER A 37 -36.13 -15.91 -2.48
C SER A 37 -35.81 -17.41 -2.44
N MET A 38 -34.72 -17.79 -1.78
CA MET A 38 -34.34 -19.19 -1.58
C MET A 38 -35.39 -19.93 -0.76
N THR A 39 -35.83 -19.34 0.35
CA THR A 39 -36.86 -19.93 1.21
C THR A 39 -38.19 -20.10 0.47
N ALA A 40 -38.59 -19.13 -0.35
CA ALA A 40 -39.78 -19.20 -1.18
C ALA A 40 -39.66 -20.31 -2.23
N ALA A 41 -38.53 -20.42 -2.92
CA ALA A 41 -38.27 -21.47 -3.90
C ALA A 41 -38.29 -22.88 -3.28
N LEU A 42 -37.75 -23.06 -2.07
CA LEU A 42 -37.81 -24.34 -1.36
C LEU A 42 -39.25 -24.77 -1.04
N ARG A 43 -40.15 -23.82 -0.73
CA ARG A 43 -41.57 -24.10 -0.47
C ARG A 43 -42.34 -24.59 -1.70
N THR A 44 -41.85 -24.33 -2.91
CA THR A 44 -42.47 -24.86 -4.14
C THR A 44 -42.13 -26.33 -4.38
N GLY A 45 -41.22 -26.91 -3.60
CA GLY A 45 -40.84 -28.32 -3.69
C GLY A 45 -39.74 -28.60 -4.72
N CYS A 46 -38.95 -27.59 -5.11
CA CYS A 46 -37.78 -27.77 -5.94
C CYS A 46 -36.81 -28.81 -5.34
N LYS A 47 -36.02 -29.46 -6.20
CA LYS A 47 -35.08 -30.53 -5.84
C LYS A 47 -33.62 -30.09 -5.91
N ALA A 48 -33.35 -28.91 -6.45
CA ALA A 48 -32.06 -28.24 -6.44
C ALA A 48 -32.26 -26.74 -6.62
N LEU A 49 -31.29 -25.96 -6.16
CA LEU A 49 -31.18 -24.52 -6.34
C LEU A 49 -29.93 -24.20 -7.14
N VAL A 50 -30.03 -23.24 -8.06
CA VAL A 50 -28.89 -22.65 -8.76
C VAL A 50 -28.82 -21.17 -8.35
N LEU A 51 -27.66 -20.73 -7.90
CA LEU A 51 -27.38 -19.34 -7.52
C LEU A 51 -26.38 -18.73 -8.51
N LEU A 52 -26.76 -17.59 -9.08
CA LEU A 52 -25.99 -16.83 -10.06
C LEU A 52 -26.09 -15.34 -9.74
N SER A 53 -25.20 -14.54 -10.29
CA SER A 53 -25.31 -13.08 -10.26
C SER A 53 -25.56 -12.52 -11.67
N GLY A 54 -26.11 -11.31 -11.74
CA GLY A 54 -26.07 -10.47 -12.94
C GLY A 54 -24.81 -9.59 -12.98
N GLY A 55 -24.46 -9.10 -14.17
CA GLY A 55 -23.29 -8.25 -14.37
C GLY A 55 -22.00 -9.02 -14.69
N THR A 56 -20.87 -8.31 -14.70
CA THR A 56 -19.54 -8.85 -15.07
C THR A 56 -18.89 -9.69 -13.98
N ASP A 57 -19.26 -9.44 -12.71
CA ASP A 57 -18.66 -10.08 -11.55
C ASP A 57 -19.73 -10.79 -10.71
N PHE A 58 -19.34 -11.87 -10.05
CA PHE A 58 -20.17 -12.52 -9.05
C PHE A 58 -20.42 -11.57 -7.87
N CYS A 59 -19.34 -11.15 -7.22
CA CYS A 59 -19.32 -10.18 -6.13
C CYS A 59 -17.89 -9.64 -6.00
N ALA A 60 -17.68 -8.39 -6.39
CA ALA A 60 -16.37 -7.74 -6.44
C ALA A 60 -16.12 -6.77 -5.28
N ASP A 61 -17.19 -6.26 -4.69
CA ASP A 61 -17.14 -5.20 -3.69
C ASP A 61 -17.70 -5.68 -2.34
N SER A 62 -17.18 -5.09 -1.27
CA SER A 62 -17.68 -5.27 0.09
C SER A 62 -18.59 -4.09 0.47
N PRO A 63 -19.66 -4.30 1.25
CA PRO A 63 -20.58 -3.23 1.61
C PRO A 63 -19.86 -2.09 2.36
N ALA A 64 -20.25 -0.84 2.07
CA ALA A 64 -19.65 0.34 2.69
C ALA A 64 -19.98 0.46 4.20
N HIS A 65 -21.13 -0.08 4.60
CA HIS A 65 -21.59 -0.16 5.97
C HIS A 65 -22.19 -1.56 6.19
N ASP A 66 -21.61 -2.32 7.11
CA ASP A 66 -22.37 -3.34 7.82
C ASP A 66 -23.15 -2.59 8.90
N ASP A 67 -24.47 -2.77 8.96
CA ASP A 67 -25.36 -2.50 10.11
C ASP A 67 -26.70 -1.90 9.65
N THR A 68 -27.61 -2.77 9.21
CA THR A 68 -29.03 -2.56 9.48
C THR A 68 -29.45 -3.53 10.57
N GLU A 69 -29.72 -3.00 11.77
CA GLU A 69 -30.22 -3.79 12.90
C GLU A 69 -31.43 -4.64 12.48
N GLY A 70 -31.32 -5.96 12.65
CA GLY A 70 -32.44 -6.91 12.47
C GLY A 70 -32.59 -7.54 11.07
N ALA A 71 -31.78 -7.18 10.07
CA ALA A 71 -31.74 -7.90 8.80
C ALA A 71 -30.78 -9.12 8.88
N PRO A 72 -31.07 -10.24 8.19
CA PRO A 72 -30.13 -11.37 8.14
C PRO A 72 -28.83 -10.94 7.46
N ASP A 73 -27.72 -11.17 8.16
CA ASP A 73 -26.37 -10.89 7.67
C ASP A 73 -25.87 -12.00 6.73
N LEU A 74 -24.64 -11.82 6.22
CA LEU A 74 -23.99 -12.80 5.36
C LEU A 74 -23.86 -14.17 6.04
N ALA A 75 -23.54 -14.20 7.33
CA ALA A 75 -23.38 -15.43 8.08
C ALA A 75 -24.69 -16.24 8.14
N ALA A 76 -25.82 -15.55 8.36
CA ALA A 76 -27.15 -16.17 8.33
C ALA A 76 -27.49 -16.73 6.95
N LEU A 77 -27.20 -16.00 5.88
CA LEU A 77 -27.39 -16.49 4.50
C LEU A 77 -26.53 -17.72 4.21
N CYS A 78 -25.23 -17.67 4.51
CA CYS A 78 -24.31 -18.78 4.34
C CYS A 78 -24.73 -20.00 5.16
N GLY A 79 -25.18 -19.80 6.40
CA GLY A 79 -25.72 -20.85 7.26
C GLY A 79 -27.00 -21.50 6.71
N ALA A 80 -27.89 -20.71 6.09
CA ALA A 80 -29.09 -21.23 5.46
C ALA A 80 -28.79 -22.05 4.20
N ILE A 81 -27.81 -21.64 3.40
CA ILE A 81 -27.35 -22.38 2.21
C ILE A 81 -26.69 -23.70 2.63
N GLU A 82 -25.77 -23.64 3.60
CA GLU A 82 -25.08 -24.81 4.16
C GLU A 82 -26.07 -25.87 4.68
N ASN A 83 -27.17 -25.43 5.28
CA ASN A 83 -28.20 -26.30 5.83
C ASN A 83 -29.37 -26.59 4.86
N ALA A 84 -29.28 -26.16 3.60
CA ALA A 84 -30.37 -26.34 2.66
C ALA A 84 -30.64 -27.84 2.42
N PRO A 85 -31.93 -28.27 2.39
CA PRO A 85 -32.29 -29.69 2.28
C PRO A 85 -32.07 -30.27 0.88
N VAL A 86 -31.66 -29.43 -0.08
CA VAL A 86 -31.42 -29.78 -1.49
C VAL A 86 -30.05 -29.28 -1.93
N PRO A 87 -29.43 -29.88 -2.96
CA PRO A 87 -28.22 -29.34 -3.57
C PRO A 87 -28.38 -27.87 -3.96
N VAL A 88 -27.38 -27.05 -3.60
CA VAL A 88 -27.26 -25.64 -4.00
C VAL A 88 -26.01 -25.53 -4.84
N ILE A 89 -26.18 -25.15 -6.10
CA ILE A 89 -25.12 -25.03 -7.09
C ILE A 89 -24.90 -23.54 -7.31
N VAL A 90 -23.67 -23.05 -7.15
CA VAL A 90 -23.30 -21.68 -7.52
C VAL A 90 -22.55 -21.69 -8.85
N GLY A 91 -22.88 -20.76 -9.73
CA GLY A 91 -22.09 -20.40 -10.89
C GLY A 91 -21.42 -19.05 -10.67
N VAL A 92 -20.11 -18.97 -10.90
CA VAL A 92 -19.29 -17.78 -10.63
C VAL A 92 -18.66 -17.26 -11.91
N GLN A 93 -18.99 -16.03 -12.30
CA GLN A 93 -18.28 -15.27 -13.33
C GLN A 93 -17.43 -14.15 -12.72
N GLY A 94 -16.38 -13.72 -13.42
CA GLY A 94 -15.54 -12.61 -13.00
C GLY A 94 -15.04 -12.74 -11.55
N ARG A 95 -15.09 -11.67 -10.77
CA ARG A 95 -14.57 -11.64 -9.40
C ARG A 95 -15.59 -12.19 -8.39
N ALA A 96 -15.11 -13.07 -7.51
CA ALA A 96 -15.77 -13.45 -6.26
C ALA A 96 -14.80 -13.19 -5.10
N PHE A 97 -14.86 -11.99 -4.55
CA PHE A 97 -13.94 -11.48 -3.53
C PHE A 97 -14.63 -11.32 -2.18
N GLY A 98 -13.87 -11.51 -1.10
CA GLY A 98 -14.33 -11.29 0.27
C GLY A 98 -15.62 -12.05 0.57
N ASP A 99 -16.68 -11.30 0.89
CA ASP A 99 -18.02 -11.81 1.15
C ASP A 99 -18.58 -12.70 0.02
N GLY A 100 -18.23 -12.39 -1.23
CA GLY A 100 -18.60 -13.19 -2.39
C GLY A 100 -18.03 -14.60 -2.34
N LEU A 101 -16.77 -14.73 -1.92
CA LEU A 101 -16.12 -16.03 -1.76
C LEU A 101 -16.67 -16.79 -0.55
N ASP A 102 -16.99 -16.09 0.54
CA ASP A 102 -17.74 -16.67 1.67
C ASP A 102 -19.04 -17.34 1.20
N LEU A 103 -19.82 -16.64 0.36
CA LEU A 103 -21.07 -17.14 -0.21
C LEU A 103 -20.85 -18.34 -1.14
N VAL A 104 -19.81 -18.30 -1.98
CA VAL A 104 -19.43 -19.41 -2.87
C VAL A 104 -19.08 -20.65 -2.05
N LEU A 105 -18.31 -20.49 -0.97
CA LEU A 105 -17.87 -21.60 -0.12
C LEU A 105 -19.01 -22.24 0.67
N ALA A 106 -20.07 -21.48 0.99
CA ALA A 106 -21.28 -22.02 1.62
C ALA A 106 -22.11 -22.91 0.69
N CYS A 107 -22.03 -22.70 -0.63
CA CYS A 107 -22.78 -23.49 -1.60
C CYS A 107 -22.24 -24.93 -1.72
N HIS A 108 -23.12 -25.89 -2.01
CA HIS A 108 -22.77 -27.31 -2.03
C HIS A 108 -21.90 -27.72 -3.23
N PHE A 109 -22.18 -27.13 -4.39
CA PHE A 109 -21.45 -27.37 -5.63
C PHE A 109 -21.10 -26.04 -6.30
N ARG A 110 -19.89 -25.95 -6.86
CA ARG A 110 -19.29 -24.69 -7.31
C ARG A 110 -18.74 -24.84 -8.72
N LEU A 111 -19.28 -24.07 -9.66
CA LEU A 111 -18.76 -23.92 -11.01
C LEU A 111 -18.29 -22.48 -11.23
N ALA A 112 -17.26 -22.32 -12.04
CA ALA A 112 -16.74 -20.98 -12.37
C ALA A 112 -16.42 -20.86 -13.86
N THR A 113 -16.45 -19.65 -14.41
CA THR A 113 -15.89 -19.37 -15.75
C THR A 113 -14.36 -19.31 -15.70
N GLU A 114 -13.70 -19.41 -16.86
CA GLU A 114 -12.23 -19.38 -16.99
C GLU A 114 -11.62 -18.04 -16.51
N ASP A 115 -12.33 -16.94 -16.73
CA ASP A 115 -11.95 -15.60 -16.26
C ASP A 115 -12.23 -15.38 -14.77
N ALA A 116 -12.84 -16.34 -14.06
CA ALA A 116 -13.18 -16.15 -12.66
C ALA A 116 -11.95 -16.00 -11.77
N ARG A 117 -12.04 -15.11 -10.77
CA ARG A 117 -10.96 -14.80 -9.82
C ARG A 117 -11.47 -14.81 -8.38
N PHE A 118 -10.67 -15.37 -7.48
CA PHE A 118 -11.03 -15.60 -6.08
C PHE A 118 -9.97 -15.03 -5.12
N ALA A 119 -10.38 -14.23 -4.13
CA ALA A 119 -9.47 -13.61 -3.15
C ALA A 119 -10.21 -13.10 -1.90
N PHE A 120 -9.45 -12.85 -0.83
CA PHE A 120 -9.88 -12.06 0.34
C PHE A 120 -9.10 -10.73 0.42
N PRO A 121 -9.35 -9.78 -0.49
CA PRO A 121 -8.56 -8.54 -0.58
C PRO A 121 -8.70 -7.66 0.68
N ASP A 122 -9.78 -7.85 1.43
CA ASP A 122 -10.13 -7.06 2.60
C ASP A 122 -9.24 -7.31 3.83
N LEU A 123 -8.39 -8.35 3.82
CA LEU A 123 -7.43 -8.58 4.89
C LEU A 123 -6.42 -7.45 5.04
N ALA A 124 -6.03 -6.80 3.94
CA ALA A 124 -5.16 -5.63 3.96
C ALA A 124 -5.79 -4.43 4.71
N ALA A 125 -7.13 -4.41 4.83
CA ALA A 125 -7.90 -3.43 5.60
C ALA A 125 -8.34 -3.97 6.97
N ALA A 126 -7.69 -5.04 7.47
CA ALA A 126 -8.00 -5.72 8.73
C ALA A 126 -9.46 -6.15 8.87
N ARG A 127 -10.03 -6.68 7.79
CA ARG A 127 -11.34 -7.33 7.81
C ARG A 127 -11.16 -8.82 7.56
N LEU A 128 -11.67 -9.63 8.50
CA LEU A 128 -11.69 -11.08 8.36
C LEU A 128 -12.86 -11.52 7.49
N PRO A 129 -12.80 -12.73 6.91
CA PRO A 129 -14.00 -13.41 6.43
C PRO A 129 -15.05 -13.46 7.54
N ARG A 130 -16.32 -13.30 7.15
CA ARG A 130 -17.45 -13.21 8.10
C ARG A 130 -18.56 -14.21 7.78
N GLY A 131 -18.47 -14.89 6.64
CA GLY A 131 -19.40 -15.91 6.20
C GLY A 131 -18.92 -17.33 6.42
N GLY A 132 -17.81 -17.57 7.13
CA GLY A 132 -17.31 -18.89 7.52
C GLY A 132 -16.17 -19.45 6.70
N ALA A 133 -15.50 -18.67 5.84
CA ALA A 133 -14.41 -19.17 5.02
C ALA A 133 -13.26 -19.79 5.85
N THR A 134 -12.93 -19.23 7.01
CA THR A 134 -11.86 -19.77 7.88
C THR A 134 -12.23 -21.14 8.47
N GLN A 135 -13.52 -21.49 8.44
CA GLN A 135 -14.04 -22.78 8.90
C GLN A 135 -14.28 -23.76 7.76
N ARG A 136 -14.74 -23.29 6.59
CA ARG A 136 -15.03 -24.14 5.43
C ARG A 136 -13.78 -24.51 4.65
N LEU A 137 -12.86 -23.57 4.40
CA LEU A 137 -11.66 -23.84 3.60
C LEU A 137 -10.79 -24.94 4.21
N PRO A 138 -10.51 -24.98 5.54
CA PRO A 138 -9.69 -26.05 6.07
C PRO A 138 -10.34 -27.43 6.00
N ARG A 139 -11.68 -27.50 5.96
CA ARG A 139 -12.43 -28.74 5.75
C ARG A 139 -12.40 -29.19 4.29
N LEU A 140 -12.35 -28.24 3.36
CA LEU A 140 -12.30 -28.48 1.92
C LEU A 140 -10.90 -28.78 1.39
N LEU A 141 -9.85 -28.15 1.96
CA LEU A 141 -8.49 -28.08 1.40
C LEU A 141 -7.37 -28.42 2.40
N GLY A 142 -7.69 -28.59 3.70
CA GLY A 142 -6.69 -28.64 4.77
C GLY A 142 -6.10 -27.26 5.10
N ALA A 143 -5.27 -27.18 6.14
CA ALA A 143 -4.69 -25.92 6.61
C ALA A 143 -3.84 -25.21 5.55
N GLU A 144 -2.95 -25.94 4.87
CA GLU A 144 -2.06 -25.36 3.85
C GLU A 144 -2.84 -24.76 2.68
N GLY A 145 -3.79 -25.52 2.12
CA GLY A 145 -4.65 -25.04 1.03
C GLY A 145 -5.55 -23.89 1.47
N ALA A 146 -6.09 -23.94 2.69
CA ALA A 146 -6.90 -22.87 3.24
C ALA A 146 -6.11 -21.56 3.40
N LEU A 147 -4.92 -21.63 4.01
CA LEU A 147 -4.06 -20.47 4.21
C LEU A 147 -3.54 -19.90 2.89
N LYS A 148 -3.31 -20.75 1.88
CA LYS A 148 -2.99 -20.31 0.51
C LYS A 148 -4.11 -19.47 -0.09
N VAL A 149 -5.37 -19.80 0.15
CA VAL A 149 -6.52 -19.01 -0.36
C VAL A 149 -6.74 -17.77 0.50
N LEU A 150 -6.71 -17.91 1.81
CA LEU A 150 -7.02 -16.84 2.75
C LEU A 150 -5.96 -15.74 2.73
N LEU A 151 -4.68 -16.08 2.67
CA LEU A 151 -3.57 -15.11 2.80
C LEU A 151 -2.97 -14.67 1.45
N SER A 152 -3.56 -15.08 0.33
CA SER A 152 -3.05 -14.70 -0.99
C SER A 152 -3.21 -13.20 -1.21
N ALA A 153 -2.12 -12.51 -1.55
CA ALA A 153 -2.19 -11.14 -2.04
C ALA A 153 -2.79 -11.08 -3.46
N ASP A 154 -2.50 -12.08 -4.29
CA ASP A 154 -2.97 -12.15 -5.67
C ASP A 154 -4.24 -13.01 -5.81
N PRO A 155 -5.21 -12.61 -6.64
CA PRO A 155 -6.38 -13.42 -6.92
C PRO A 155 -6.05 -14.75 -7.61
N LEU A 156 -6.62 -15.85 -7.09
CA LEU A 156 -6.46 -17.18 -7.66
C LEU A 156 -7.41 -17.39 -8.86
N THR A 157 -6.93 -18.09 -9.90
CA THR A 157 -7.74 -18.42 -11.08
C THR A 157 -8.69 -19.58 -10.83
N ALA A 158 -9.66 -19.75 -11.74
CA ALA A 158 -10.57 -20.89 -11.73
C ALA A 158 -9.83 -22.23 -11.85
N GLU A 159 -8.79 -22.33 -12.68
CA GLU A 159 -7.99 -23.54 -12.85
C GLU A 159 -7.22 -23.88 -11.57
N ALA A 160 -6.57 -22.88 -10.96
CA ALA A 160 -5.80 -23.08 -9.74
C ALA A 160 -6.72 -23.54 -8.59
N THR A 161 -7.89 -22.93 -8.46
CA THR A 161 -8.86 -23.27 -7.40
C THR A 161 -9.55 -24.61 -7.65
N ALA A 162 -9.79 -25.01 -8.90
CA ALA A 162 -10.24 -26.35 -9.24
C ALA A 162 -9.18 -27.41 -8.90
N GLY A 163 -7.90 -27.13 -9.20
CA GLY A 163 -6.78 -28.01 -8.87
C GLY A 163 -6.60 -28.24 -7.36
N LEU A 164 -6.95 -27.24 -6.54
CA LEU A 164 -6.99 -27.38 -5.07
C LEU A 164 -8.21 -28.15 -4.56
N GLY A 165 -9.29 -28.24 -5.36
CA GLY A 165 -10.59 -28.78 -4.94
C GLY A 165 -11.51 -27.77 -4.24
N MET A 166 -11.23 -26.46 -4.40
CA MET A 166 -12.10 -25.39 -3.88
C MET A 166 -13.38 -25.27 -4.70
N ILE A 167 -13.26 -25.35 -6.03
CA ILE A 167 -14.41 -25.43 -6.95
C ILE A 167 -14.48 -26.81 -7.61
N ASP A 168 -15.66 -27.23 -8.05
CA ASP A 168 -15.89 -28.55 -8.66
C ASP A 168 -15.56 -28.60 -10.16
N GLY A 169 -15.49 -27.44 -10.83
CA GLY A 169 -15.07 -27.38 -12.22
C GLY A 169 -15.19 -26.00 -12.86
N VAL A 170 -14.50 -25.87 -14.00
CA VAL A 170 -14.56 -24.69 -14.86
C VAL A 170 -15.59 -24.95 -15.97
N ALA A 171 -16.59 -24.08 -16.07
CA ALA A 171 -17.61 -24.12 -17.10
C ALA A 171 -17.01 -23.68 -18.44
N ARG A 172 -17.23 -24.50 -19.49
CA ARG A 172 -16.89 -24.15 -20.87
C ARG A 172 -18.17 -23.76 -21.60
N GLY A 173 -18.28 -22.48 -21.99
CA GLY A 173 -19.47 -21.94 -22.64
C GLY A 173 -20.41 -21.23 -21.65
N ASP A 174 -21.71 -21.34 -21.86
CA ASP A 174 -22.72 -20.64 -21.06
C ASP A 174 -22.78 -21.16 -19.62
N LEU A 175 -22.53 -20.27 -18.65
CA LEU A 175 -22.47 -20.60 -17.23
C LEU A 175 -23.84 -21.04 -16.67
N VAL A 176 -24.93 -20.42 -17.14
CA VAL A 176 -26.29 -20.70 -16.67
C VAL A 176 -26.69 -22.12 -17.10
N GLU A 177 -26.49 -22.45 -18.37
CA GLU A 177 -26.73 -23.78 -18.92
C GLU A 177 -25.89 -24.84 -18.19
N ALA A 178 -24.60 -24.56 -17.95
CA ALA A 178 -23.73 -25.47 -17.22
C ALA A 178 -24.20 -25.75 -15.79
N ALA A 179 -24.58 -24.70 -15.04
CA ALA A 179 -25.07 -24.82 -13.67
C ALA A 179 -26.41 -25.55 -13.58
N VAL A 180 -27.36 -25.23 -14.47
CA VAL A 180 -28.66 -25.92 -14.56
C VAL A 180 -28.49 -27.38 -14.96
N SER A 181 -27.62 -27.66 -15.94
CA SER A 181 -27.29 -29.03 -16.36
C SER A 181 -26.70 -29.85 -15.22
N LEU A 182 -25.79 -29.27 -14.43
CA LEU A 182 -25.26 -29.91 -13.23
C LEU A 182 -26.38 -30.19 -12.21
N ALA A 183 -27.21 -29.20 -11.91
CA ALA A 183 -28.33 -29.35 -10.98
C ALA A 183 -29.28 -30.49 -11.39
N GLN A 184 -29.67 -30.55 -12.67
CA GLN A 184 -30.53 -31.62 -13.20
C GLN A 184 -29.87 -33.00 -13.08
N LYS A 185 -28.55 -33.11 -13.34
CA LYS A 185 -27.80 -34.37 -13.17
C LYS A 185 -27.76 -34.82 -11.71
N LEU A 186 -27.58 -33.89 -10.77
CA LEU A 186 -27.58 -34.18 -9.34
C LEU A 186 -28.97 -34.67 -8.88
N VAL A 187 -30.04 -34.01 -9.34
CA VAL A 187 -31.43 -34.43 -9.05
C VAL A 187 -31.72 -35.82 -9.62
N ALA A 188 -31.35 -36.08 -10.88
CA ALA A 188 -31.58 -37.39 -11.52
C ALA A 188 -30.85 -38.52 -10.79
N ARG A 189 -29.63 -38.25 -10.30
CA ARG A 189 -28.81 -39.19 -9.53
C ARG A 189 -29.14 -39.23 -8.03
N LYS A 190 -30.05 -38.37 -7.55
CA LYS A 190 -30.40 -38.21 -6.13
C LYS A 190 -29.18 -37.92 -5.26
N VAL A 191 -28.23 -37.14 -5.77
CA VAL A 191 -27.07 -36.69 -4.99
C VAL A 191 -27.57 -35.73 -3.92
N PRO A 192 -27.25 -35.96 -2.63
CA PRO A 192 -27.69 -35.07 -1.55
C PRO A 192 -26.92 -33.75 -1.56
N ALA A 193 -27.36 -32.81 -0.74
CA ALA A 193 -26.56 -31.65 -0.34
C ALA A 193 -25.20 -32.09 0.23
N ARG A 194 -24.15 -31.32 -0.06
CA ARG A 194 -22.76 -31.55 0.37
C ARG A 194 -22.25 -30.36 1.20
N PRO A 195 -22.72 -30.21 2.45
CA PRO A 195 -22.28 -29.14 3.35
C PRO A 195 -20.79 -29.31 3.69
N ALA A 196 -20.02 -28.22 3.61
CA ALA A 196 -18.59 -28.22 3.90
C ALA A 196 -18.31 -28.58 5.38
N SER A 197 -19.22 -28.26 6.30
CA SER A 197 -19.17 -28.59 7.72
C SER A 197 -19.08 -30.10 8.00
N ARG A 198 -19.56 -30.94 7.08
CA ARG A 198 -19.49 -32.41 7.20
C ARG A 198 -18.22 -33.02 6.63
N GLU A 199 -17.40 -32.24 5.92
CA GLU A 199 -16.10 -32.69 5.46
C GLU A 199 -15.10 -32.63 6.62
N ALA A 200 -14.50 -33.78 6.96
CA ALA A 200 -13.54 -33.88 8.06
C ALA A 200 -12.21 -34.51 7.65
N ARG A 201 -12.07 -34.96 6.38
CA ARG A 201 -10.91 -35.72 5.89
C ARG A 201 -9.56 -35.06 6.19
N PHE A 202 -9.49 -33.74 6.12
CA PHE A 202 -8.26 -32.98 6.40
C PHE A 202 -8.06 -32.62 7.87
N LEU A 203 -9.10 -32.74 8.70
CA LEU A 203 -9.02 -32.50 10.14
C LEU A 203 -8.54 -33.74 10.90
N GLU A 204 -8.60 -34.92 10.27
CA GLU A 204 -8.14 -36.18 10.85
C GLU A 204 -6.61 -36.22 11.00
N ASP A 205 -5.85 -35.71 10.01
CA ASP A 205 -4.39 -35.58 10.11
C ASP A 205 -3.98 -34.29 10.86
N ARG A 206 -4.17 -34.33 12.17
CA ARG A 206 -3.84 -33.22 13.08
C ARG A 206 -2.37 -32.80 13.00
N LYS A 207 -1.45 -33.73 12.71
CA LYS A 207 -0.01 -33.46 12.70
C LYS A 207 0.35 -32.59 11.49
N THR A 208 -0.08 -32.99 10.30
CA THR A 208 0.16 -32.22 9.07
C THR A 208 -0.55 -30.87 9.14
N TYR A 209 -1.77 -30.85 9.66
CA TYR A 209 -2.53 -29.62 9.86
C TYR A 209 -1.79 -28.60 10.76
N THR A 210 -1.35 -29.04 11.95
CA THR A 210 -0.64 -28.18 12.91
C THR A 210 0.68 -27.69 12.34
N ALA A 211 1.42 -28.55 11.64
CA ALA A 211 2.69 -28.17 11.01
C ALA A 211 2.53 -27.06 9.96
N ALA A 212 1.44 -27.08 9.19
CA ALA A 212 1.12 -26.03 8.21
C ALA A 212 0.78 -24.70 8.90
N VAL A 213 -0.02 -24.72 9.97
CA VAL A 213 -0.33 -23.52 10.77
C VAL A 213 0.93 -22.94 11.41
N ASP A 214 1.78 -23.78 12.00
CA ASP A 214 3.05 -23.37 12.61
C ASP A 214 4.02 -22.78 11.58
N ALA A 215 4.07 -23.35 10.37
CA ALA A 215 4.87 -22.82 9.28
C ALA A 215 4.40 -21.43 8.86
N ALA A 216 3.09 -21.24 8.70
CA ALA A 216 2.53 -19.93 8.39
C ALA A 216 2.80 -18.92 9.52
N ARG A 217 2.66 -19.33 10.78
CA ARG A 217 2.90 -18.46 11.95
C ARG A 217 4.33 -17.93 12.00
N ARG A 218 5.33 -18.76 11.62
CA ARG A 218 6.74 -18.33 11.56
C ARG A 218 7.02 -17.29 10.48
N ASN A 219 6.17 -17.21 9.46
CA ASN A 219 6.31 -16.26 8.36
C ASN A 219 5.58 -14.93 8.62
N LEU A 220 4.77 -14.84 9.69
CA LEU A 220 4.11 -13.59 10.05
C LEU A 220 5.10 -12.64 10.73
N SER A 221 5.00 -11.38 10.36
CA SER A 221 5.61 -10.25 11.05
C SER A 221 4.65 -9.69 12.11
N GLY A 222 5.13 -8.77 12.95
CA GLY A 222 4.28 -8.04 13.89
C GLY A 222 3.21 -7.16 13.21
N GLU A 223 3.32 -6.93 11.91
CA GLU A 223 2.40 -6.10 11.14
C GLU A 223 1.21 -6.89 10.57
N ASP A 224 1.31 -8.22 10.54
CA ASP A 224 0.32 -9.12 9.92
C ASP A 224 -0.86 -9.47 10.85
N VAL A 225 -1.41 -8.45 11.51
CA VAL A 225 -2.42 -8.63 12.58
C VAL A 225 -3.67 -9.37 12.09
N ALA A 226 -4.15 -9.06 10.89
CA ALA A 226 -5.30 -9.74 10.30
C ALA A 226 -4.98 -11.19 9.94
N ALA A 227 -3.80 -11.45 9.36
CA ALA A 227 -3.36 -12.81 9.03
C ALA A 227 -3.17 -13.66 10.30
N ALA A 228 -2.65 -13.08 11.38
CA ALA A 228 -2.55 -13.75 12.67
C ALA A 228 -3.93 -14.20 13.19
N ARG A 229 -4.95 -13.34 13.08
CA ARG A 229 -6.33 -13.70 13.42
C ARG A 229 -6.91 -14.77 12.49
N VAL A 230 -6.64 -14.70 11.18
CA VAL A 230 -7.01 -15.79 10.24
C VAL A 230 -6.40 -17.12 10.68
N LEU A 231 -5.12 -17.14 11.05
CA LEU A 231 -4.43 -18.35 11.53
C LEU A 231 -5.10 -18.92 12.77
N GLU A 232 -5.49 -18.08 13.73
CA GLU A 232 -6.22 -18.51 14.92
C GLU A 232 -7.58 -19.12 14.56
N CYS A 233 -8.31 -18.52 13.61
CA CYS A 233 -9.58 -19.08 13.16
C CYS A 233 -9.42 -20.42 12.41
N VAL A 234 -8.36 -20.56 11.61
CA VAL A 234 -8.00 -21.82 10.96
C VAL A 234 -7.60 -22.86 12.02
N GLU A 235 -6.77 -22.51 13.00
CA GLU A 235 -6.45 -23.39 14.12
C GLU A 235 -7.71 -23.82 14.89
N ALA A 236 -8.64 -22.89 15.12
CA ALA A 236 -9.93 -23.15 15.75
C ALA A 236 -10.75 -24.20 14.97
N ALA A 237 -10.67 -24.23 13.65
CA ALA A 237 -11.37 -25.23 12.83
C ALA A 237 -10.93 -26.67 13.13
N LEU A 238 -9.70 -26.89 13.61
CA LEU A 238 -9.15 -28.20 14.01
C LEU A 238 -9.60 -28.63 15.41
N VAL A 239 -9.84 -27.68 16.31
CA VAL A 239 -10.08 -27.95 17.74
C VAL A 239 -11.55 -27.78 18.16
N LEU A 240 -12.32 -26.94 17.45
CA LEU A 240 -13.70 -26.63 17.78
C LEU A 240 -14.69 -27.34 16.85
N PRO A 241 -15.88 -27.70 17.34
CA PRO A 241 -17.02 -28.03 16.48
C PRO A 241 -17.33 -26.89 15.51
N PHE A 242 -17.86 -27.21 14.32
CA PHE A 242 -18.07 -26.24 13.23
C PHE A 242 -18.80 -24.97 13.70
N GLU A 243 -19.93 -25.11 14.41
CA GLU A 243 -20.70 -23.96 14.91
C GLU A 243 -19.93 -23.08 15.90
N MET A 244 -19.07 -23.68 16.72
CA MET A 244 -18.21 -22.93 17.66
C MET A 244 -17.05 -22.26 16.94
N GLY A 245 -16.51 -22.89 15.88
CA GLY A 245 -15.54 -22.26 14.99
C GLY A 245 -16.13 -21.06 14.24
N MET A 246 -17.39 -21.17 13.77
CA MET A 246 -18.12 -20.05 13.16
C MET A 246 -18.31 -18.89 14.14
N ALA A 247 -18.73 -19.19 15.38
CA ALA A 247 -18.85 -18.18 16.43
C ALA A 247 -17.49 -17.54 16.79
N PHE A 248 -16.41 -18.33 16.78
CA PHE A 248 -15.06 -17.83 17.00
C PHE A 248 -14.61 -16.89 15.87
N GLU A 249 -14.85 -17.24 14.60
CA GLU A 249 -14.56 -16.37 13.45
C GLU A 249 -15.27 -15.00 13.59
N GLN A 250 -16.56 -15.01 13.94
CA GLN A 250 -17.31 -13.77 14.15
C GLN A 250 -16.77 -12.94 15.32
N ALA A 251 -16.42 -13.58 16.43
CA ALA A 251 -15.84 -12.90 17.59
C ALA A 251 -14.48 -12.28 17.23
N ALA A 252 -13.58 -13.06 16.60
CA ALA A 252 -12.28 -12.58 16.15
C ALA A 252 -12.40 -11.42 15.15
N GLY A 253 -13.40 -11.48 14.26
CA GLY A 253 -13.70 -10.40 13.32
C GLY A 253 -14.13 -9.12 14.01
N ARG A 254 -15.04 -9.19 15.00
CA ARG A 254 -15.47 -8.04 15.80
C ARG A 254 -14.33 -7.45 16.63
N ASP A 255 -13.59 -8.30 17.34
CA ASP A 255 -12.45 -7.87 18.15
C ASP A 255 -11.38 -7.16 17.31
N LEU A 256 -11.11 -7.68 16.11
CA LEU A 256 -10.21 -7.02 15.16
C LEU A 256 -10.81 -5.70 14.69
N ALA A 257 -12.09 -5.68 14.31
CA ALA A 257 -12.75 -4.49 13.80
C ALA A 257 -12.73 -3.33 14.81
N ASP A 258 -12.84 -3.62 16.11
CA ASP A 258 -12.82 -2.63 17.20
C ASP A 258 -11.41 -2.17 17.60
N SER A 259 -10.36 -2.76 17.03
CA SER A 259 -8.97 -2.43 17.37
C SER A 259 -8.47 -1.13 16.72
N ASP A 260 -7.53 -0.44 17.39
CA ASP A 260 -6.84 0.73 16.83
C ASP A 260 -6.07 0.40 15.54
N VAL A 261 -5.54 -0.83 15.45
CA VAL A 261 -4.84 -1.33 14.26
C VAL A 261 -5.79 -1.39 13.05
N ALA A 262 -6.99 -1.93 13.23
CA ALA A 262 -7.94 -1.99 12.12
C ALA A 262 -8.46 -0.60 11.73
N ALA A 263 -8.65 0.30 12.71
CA ALA A 263 -8.96 1.70 12.42
C ALA A 263 -7.86 2.36 11.56
N ALA A 264 -6.59 2.14 11.90
CA ALA A 264 -5.44 2.64 11.15
C ALA A 264 -5.35 2.06 9.73
N LEU A 265 -5.47 0.74 9.57
CA LEU A 265 -5.40 0.10 8.25
C LEU A 265 -6.55 0.52 7.33
N ARG A 266 -7.76 0.64 7.87
CA ARG A 266 -8.91 1.15 7.10
C ARG A 266 -8.74 2.62 6.73
N TYR A 267 -8.19 3.44 7.62
CA TYR A 267 -7.85 4.83 7.33
C TYR A 267 -6.86 4.93 6.17
N VAL A 268 -5.74 4.18 6.23
CA VAL A 268 -4.73 4.18 5.15
C VAL A 268 -5.34 3.65 3.84
N ALA A 269 -6.09 2.55 3.87
CA ALA A 269 -6.71 1.98 2.67
C ALA A 269 -7.75 2.93 2.04
N ALA A 270 -8.49 3.68 2.85
CA ALA A 270 -9.40 4.71 2.35
C ALA A 270 -8.62 5.89 1.72
N ALA A 271 -7.58 6.38 2.40
CA ALA A 271 -6.71 7.42 1.89
C ALA A 271 -6.05 7.04 0.54
N GLU A 272 -5.58 5.79 0.43
CA GLU A 272 -5.02 5.24 -0.81
C GLU A 272 -6.06 5.19 -1.92
N ARG A 273 -7.26 4.69 -1.65
CA ARG A 273 -8.36 4.64 -2.64
C ARG A 273 -8.71 6.03 -3.13
N ASP A 274 -8.84 6.99 -2.21
CA ASP A 274 -9.16 8.36 -2.57
C ASP A 274 -8.03 8.99 -3.40
N LEU A 275 -6.77 8.73 -3.05
CA LEU A 275 -5.62 9.19 -3.83
C LEU A 275 -5.61 8.56 -5.24
N ASP A 276 -5.90 7.26 -5.35
CA ASP A 276 -5.94 6.52 -6.61
C ASP A 276 -7.09 6.99 -7.52
N ALA A 277 -8.19 7.48 -6.94
CA ALA A 277 -9.34 8.04 -7.66
C ALA A 277 -9.11 9.47 -8.16
N GLU A 278 -8.23 10.26 -7.54
CA GLU A 278 -7.97 11.64 -7.97
C GLU A 278 -7.36 11.70 -9.39
N GLY A 279 -7.84 12.65 -10.20
CA GLY A 279 -7.31 12.91 -11.55
C GLY A 279 -7.60 11.80 -12.58
N ALA A 280 -8.53 10.88 -12.30
CA ALA A 280 -8.97 9.85 -13.24
C ALA A 280 -10.06 10.34 -14.22
N GLU A 281 -10.81 11.39 -13.87
CA GLU A 281 -12.04 11.78 -14.57
C GLU A 281 -11.85 12.74 -15.76
N ASP A 282 -10.75 13.50 -15.81
CA ASP A 282 -10.55 14.61 -16.77
C ASP A 282 -9.43 14.37 -17.80
N LEU A 283 -8.87 13.17 -17.87
CA LEU A 283 -7.83 12.86 -18.85
C LEU A 283 -8.48 12.54 -20.21
N PRO A 284 -8.28 13.37 -21.27
CA PRO A 284 -8.77 13.04 -22.61
C PRO A 284 -8.12 11.74 -23.07
N GLU A 285 -8.91 10.66 -23.21
CA GLU A 285 -8.50 9.31 -23.64
C GLU A 285 -7.08 8.92 -23.20
N ALA A 286 -6.81 8.97 -21.89
CA ALA A 286 -5.56 8.46 -21.34
C ALA A 286 -5.60 6.92 -21.25
N SER A 287 -5.32 6.27 -22.37
CA SER A 287 -5.04 4.83 -22.43
C SER A 287 -3.99 4.47 -23.50
N GLY A 288 -3.25 5.47 -24.00
CA GLY A 288 -2.24 5.28 -25.05
C GLY A 288 -0.81 5.35 -24.53
N ALA A 289 0.05 4.49 -25.09
CA ALA A 289 1.51 4.62 -24.97
C ALA A 289 1.95 6.06 -25.30
N ARG A 290 2.90 6.59 -24.50
CA ARG A 290 3.38 7.98 -24.62
C ARG A 290 4.85 8.03 -24.98
N SER A 291 5.29 9.12 -25.60
CA SER A 291 6.71 9.40 -25.85
C SER A 291 7.28 10.24 -24.71
N ILE A 292 8.24 9.68 -23.96
CA ILE A 292 8.82 10.29 -22.77
C ILE A 292 10.32 10.48 -22.98
N GLY A 293 10.79 11.71 -22.88
CA GLY A 293 12.20 12.06 -23.04
C GLY A 293 12.89 12.27 -21.69
N PHE A 294 14.02 11.62 -21.46
CA PHE A 294 14.87 11.79 -20.28
C PHE A 294 16.12 12.59 -20.65
N PHE A 295 16.48 13.60 -19.86
CA PHE A 295 17.71 14.35 -20.04
C PHE A 295 18.49 14.49 -18.72
N CYS A 296 19.75 14.05 -18.74
CA CYS A 296 20.68 14.12 -17.60
C CYS A 296 20.14 13.50 -16.30
N THR A 297 19.59 12.28 -16.38
CA THR A 297 18.99 11.62 -15.22
C THR A 297 19.89 10.51 -14.69
N GLY A 298 20.22 10.55 -13.39
CA GLY A 298 21.06 9.57 -12.70
C GLY A 298 20.37 8.20 -12.54
N ASP A 299 20.77 7.46 -11.51
CA ASP A 299 20.29 6.09 -11.27
C ASP A 299 18.76 6.07 -11.04
N THR A 300 18.22 7.07 -10.35
CA THR A 300 16.78 7.23 -10.13
C THR A 300 16.01 7.38 -11.43
N GLY A 301 16.54 8.13 -12.39
CA GLY A 301 15.87 8.29 -13.68
C GLY A 301 16.02 7.08 -14.58
N ALA A 302 17.12 6.33 -14.48
CA ALA A 302 17.26 5.06 -15.18
C ALA A 302 16.25 4.01 -14.65
N ASP A 303 16.05 3.95 -13.33
CA ASP A 303 15.01 3.10 -12.73
C ASP A 303 13.62 3.50 -13.22
N LEU A 304 13.27 4.79 -13.14
CA LEU A 304 11.99 5.30 -13.63
C LEU A 304 11.77 5.01 -15.12
N ALA A 305 12.79 5.23 -15.95
CA ALA A 305 12.75 4.91 -17.38
C ALA A 305 12.48 3.42 -17.62
N SER A 306 13.15 2.52 -16.88
CA SER A 306 12.93 1.08 -17.00
C SER A 306 11.49 0.68 -16.64
N ARG A 307 10.90 1.30 -15.61
CA ARG A 307 9.51 1.04 -15.20
C ARG A 307 8.52 1.55 -16.24
N LEU A 308 8.73 2.74 -16.82
CA LEU A 308 7.88 3.30 -17.86
C LEU A 308 7.92 2.49 -19.16
N LEU A 309 9.07 1.91 -19.51
CA LEU A 309 9.17 0.96 -20.63
C LEU A 309 8.32 -0.29 -20.40
N ARG A 310 8.32 -0.84 -19.18
CA ARG A 310 7.50 -2.00 -18.79
C ARG A 310 6.00 -1.71 -18.84
N ALA A 311 5.62 -0.47 -18.57
CA ALA A 311 4.24 0.01 -18.74
C ALA A 311 3.86 0.29 -20.21
N GLY A 312 4.79 0.11 -21.16
CA GLY A 312 4.53 0.25 -22.60
C GLY A 312 4.75 1.65 -23.16
N HIS A 313 5.35 2.59 -22.42
CA HIS A 313 5.71 3.90 -22.96
C HIS A 313 7.00 3.84 -23.78
N SER A 314 7.13 4.70 -24.80
CA SER A 314 8.40 4.89 -25.50
C SER A 314 9.29 5.87 -24.74
N VAL A 315 10.53 5.47 -24.47
CA VAL A 315 11.49 6.30 -23.73
C VAL A 315 12.63 6.72 -24.64
N THR A 316 12.98 8.00 -24.63
CA THR A 316 14.17 8.53 -25.30
C THR A 316 15.15 9.07 -24.26
N LEU A 317 16.30 8.42 -24.08
CA LEU A 317 17.37 8.93 -23.22
C LEU A 317 18.28 9.86 -24.02
N ALA A 318 18.42 11.11 -23.56
CA ALA A 318 19.32 12.08 -24.14
C ALA A 318 20.39 12.53 -23.13
N GLU A 319 21.64 12.52 -23.57
CA GLU A 319 22.78 12.98 -22.78
C GLU A 319 23.74 13.82 -23.62
N ALA A 320 24.48 14.71 -22.97
CA ALA A 320 25.46 15.56 -23.66
C ALA A 320 26.79 14.83 -23.98
N GLU A 321 27.11 13.78 -23.22
CA GLU A 321 28.36 13.02 -23.34
C GLU A 321 28.07 11.55 -23.71
N ASP A 322 28.75 11.01 -24.72
CA ASP A 322 28.57 9.62 -25.18
C ASP A 322 28.88 8.57 -24.12
N THR A 323 29.77 8.87 -23.18
CA THR A 323 30.08 8.00 -22.03
C THR A 323 28.88 7.90 -21.09
N ARG A 324 28.32 9.04 -20.68
CA ARG A 324 27.13 9.09 -19.82
C ARG A 324 25.91 8.48 -20.48
N LEU A 325 25.74 8.70 -21.80
CA LEU A 325 24.65 8.08 -22.55
C LEU A 325 24.75 6.55 -22.49
N ARG A 326 25.95 5.99 -22.71
CA ARG A 326 26.18 4.53 -22.63
C ARG A 326 25.94 4.00 -21.22
N ASP A 327 26.43 4.69 -20.20
CA ASP A 327 26.23 4.29 -18.81
C ASP A 327 24.73 4.28 -18.45
N GLY A 328 24.00 5.32 -18.82
CA GLY A 328 22.55 5.42 -18.61
C GLY A 328 21.77 4.32 -19.33
N LEU A 329 22.07 4.07 -20.62
CA LEU A 329 21.46 2.97 -21.37
C LEU A 329 21.76 1.60 -20.74
N SER A 330 22.99 1.40 -20.25
CA SER A 330 23.39 0.18 -19.55
C SER A 330 22.58 -0.03 -18.28
N ARG A 331 22.36 1.01 -17.48
CA ARG A 331 21.56 0.94 -16.25
C ARG A 331 20.09 0.61 -16.54
N ILE A 332 19.49 1.24 -17.55
CA ILE A 332 18.11 0.92 -17.98
C ILE A 332 18.03 -0.56 -18.41
N GLY A 333 18.99 -1.01 -19.23
CA GLY A 333 19.06 -2.40 -19.68
C GLY A 333 19.25 -3.41 -18.53
N GLN A 334 20.00 -3.03 -17.50
CA GLN A 334 20.20 -3.84 -16.29
C GLN A 334 18.92 -3.90 -15.45
N GLY A 335 18.22 -2.77 -15.25
CA GLY A 335 16.92 -2.77 -14.56
C GLY A 335 15.89 -3.69 -15.22
N LEU A 336 15.83 -3.71 -16.56
CA LEU A 336 14.99 -4.66 -17.29
C LEU A 336 15.45 -6.11 -17.14
N ALA A 337 16.76 -6.37 -17.05
CA ALA A 337 17.28 -7.71 -16.81
C ALA A 337 16.94 -8.21 -15.40
N THR A 338 17.10 -7.36 -14.38
CA THR A 338 16.71 -7.67 -13.00
C THR A 338 15.21 -7.96 -12.89
N ALA A 339 14.36 -7.25 -13.64
CA ALA A 339 12.93 -7.55 -13.69
C ALA A 339 12.62 -8.94 -14.29
N VAL A 340 13.42 -9.42 -15.24
CA VAL A 340 13.31 -10.79 -15.76
C VAL A 340 13.74 -11.82 -14.72
N GLU A 341 14.85 -11.57 -14.02
CA GLU A 341 15.35 -12.43 -12.94
C GLU A 341 14.34 -12.53 -11.79
N ALA A 342 13.66 -11.44 -11.48
CA ALA A 342 12.58 -11.38 -10.48
C ALA A 342 11.26 -12.02 -10.96
N GLY A 343 11.15 -12.42 -12.23
CA GLY A 343 9.92 -12.99 -12.81
C GLY A 343 8.82 -11.96 -13.12
N HIS A 344 9.13 -10.66 -13.05
CA HIS A 344 8.22 -9.57 -13.42
C HIS A 344 8.14 -9.31 -14.94
N LEU A 345 9.06 -9.91 -15.71
CA LEU A 345 9.10 -9.87 -17.17
C LEU A 345 9.57 -11.22 -17.72
N THR A 346 9.07 -11.58 -18.89
CA THR A 346 9.65 -12.61 -19.73
C THR A 346 10.80 -12.07 -20.57
N ALA A 347 11.62 -12.96 -21.12
CA ALA A 347 12.69 -12.56 -22.04
C ALA A 347 12.15 -11.88 -23.31
N GLU A 348 10.96 -12.26 -23.78
CA GLU A 348 10.29 -11.67 -24.94
C GLU A 348 9.78 -10.25 -24.61
N GLU A 349 9.12 -10.07 -23.46
CA GLU A 349 8.66 -8.74 -23.01
C GLU A 349 9.84 -7.78 -22.78
N ARG A 350 10.98 -8.27 -22.29
CA ARG A 350 12.21 -7.46 -22.20
C ARG A 350 12.68 -6.96 -23.57
N LEU A 351 12.63 -7.79 -24.61
CA LEU A 351 13.00 -7.36 -25.96
C LEU A 351 12.04 -6.28 -26.48
N ALA A 352 10.74 -6.46 -26.27
CA ALA A 352 9.74 -5.45 -26.63
C ALA A 352 9.98 -4.10 -25.90
N CYS A 353 10.37 -4.13 -24.62
CA CYS A 353 10.77 -2.92 -23.89
C CYS A 353 11.99 -2.24 -24.52
N LEU A 354 12.99 -2.99 -24.97
CA LEU A 354 14.20 -2.43 -25.59
C LEU A 354 13.92 -1.80 -26.96
N GLU A 355 12.92 -2.28 -27.70
CA GLU A 355 12.48 -1.67 -28.97
C GLU A 355 11.83 -0.30 -28.76
N LEU A 356 11.25 -0.06 -27.58
CA LEU A 356 10.64 1.22 -27.18
C LEU A 356 11.68 2.25 -26.70
N LEU A 357 12.92 1.82 -26.41
CA LEU A 357 14.02 2.65 -25.94
C LEU A 357 14.82 3.25 -27.10
N LYS A 358 14.90 4.59 -27.11
CA LYS A 358 15.67 5.38 -28.07
C LYS A 358 16.75 6.18 -27.34
N SER A 359 17.76 6.64 -28.08
CA SER A 359 18.86 7.42 -27.53
C SER A 359 19.21 8.62 -28.42
N GLY A 360 19.73 9.69 -27.81
CA GLY A 360 20.29 10.83 -28.53
C GLY A 360 21.39 11.54 -27.76
N THR A 361 22.28 12.22 -28.47
CA THR A 361 23.45 12.90 -27.88
C THR A 361 23.24 14.41 -27.70
N ALA A 362 21.99 14.85 -27.76
CA ALA A 362 21.62 16.25 -27.59
C ALA A 362 20.20 16.38 -27.06
N ALA A 363 19.95 17.48 -26.35
CA ALA A 363 18.63 17.89 -25.89
C ALA A 363 17.54 17.90 -26.98
N ALA A 364 17.91 18.17 -28.23
CA ALA A 364 16.98 18.16 -29.35
C ALA A 364 16.31 16.79 -29.56
N ALA A 365 16.95 15.70 -29.13
CA ALA A 365 16.40 14.34 -29.25
C ALA A 365 15.10 14.13 -28.45
N ILE A 366 14.84 14.93 -27.41
CA ILE A 366 13.63 14.86 -26.58
C ILE A 366 12.65 16.02 -26.83
N SER A 367 12.86 16.79 -27.90
CA SER A 367 12.03 17.97 -28.22
C SER A 367 10.62 17.62 -28.69
N GLU A 368 10.48 16.48 -29.35
CA GLU A 368 9.22 15.95 -29.90
C GLU A 368 8.50 14.98 -28.93
N CYS A 369 9.03 14.77 -27.73
CA CYS A 369 8.39 13.93 -26.71
C CYS A 369 7.21 14.66 -26.05
N ASP A 370 6.16 13.91 -25.71
CA ASP A 370 4.97 14.41 -25.03
C ASP A 370 5.33 14.93 -23.62
N VAL A 371 6.25 14.22 -22.95
CA VAL A 371 6.74 14.53 -21.60
C VAL A 371 8.26 14.58 -21.61
N ALA A 372 8.84 15.59 -20.96
CA ALA A 372 10.28 15.64 -20.69
C ALA A 372 10.55 15.52 -19.19
N ILE A 373 11.38 14.57 -18.80
CA ILE A 373 11.90 14.38 -17.45
C ILE A 373 13.38 14.80 -17.45
N VAL A 374 13.74 15.72 -16.56
CA VAL A 374 15.07 16.34 -16.54
C VAL A 374 15.65 16.22 -15.14
N GLY A 375 16.89 15.76 -15.03
CA GLY A 375 17.57 15.69 -13.73
C GLY A 375 17.94 17.06 -13.16
N GLU A 376 18.18 17.10 -11.86
CA GLU A 376 18.46 18.31 -11.08
C GLU A 376 19.78 19.03 -11.45
N HIS A 377 20.78 18.33 -11.99
CA HIS A 377 22.12 18.89 -12.13
C HIS A 377 22.32 19.88 -13.31
N ARG A 378 23.01 20.99 -12.99
CA ARG A 378 22.85 22.34 -13.59
C ARG A 378 23.65 22.67 -14.86
N ALA A 379 24.60 21.86 -15.31
CA ALA A 379 25.52 22.26 -16.39
C ALA A 379 24.96 21.92 -17.79
N GLY A 380 24.83 22.94 -18.66
CA GLY A 380 24.53 22.74 -20.09
C GLY A 380 23.05 22.57 -20.44
N ARG A 381 22.12 23.00 -19.57
CA ARG A 381 20.70 22.81 -19.82
C ARG A 381 20.23 23.56 -21.09
N PRO A 382 19.57 22.88 -22.03
CA PRO A 382 18.86 23.55 -23.13
C PRO A 382 17.70 24.41 -22.60
N PRO A 383 17.35 25.53 -23.26
CA PRO A 383 16.09 26.22 -23.00
C PRO A 383 14.93 25.34 -23.47
N LEU A 384 14.38 24.52 -22.57
CA LEU A 384 13.30 23.57 -22.87
C LEU A 384 11.95 24.23 -23.18
N ARG A 385 11.84 25.56 -23.06
CA ARG A 385 10.62 26.34 -23.28
C ARG A 385 10.20 26.51 -24.75
N ALA A 386 11.03 26.09 -25.73
CA ALA A 386 10.83 26.47 -27.13
C ALA A 386 10.07 25.45 -28.01
N SER A 387 9.66 24.29 -27.49
CA SER A 387 9.06 23.22 -28.30
C SER A 387 7.52 23.18 -28.15
N VAL A 388 6.82 23.35 -29.27
CA VAL A 388 5.39 23.69 -29.41
C VAL A 388 4.41 22.53 -29.07
N ARG A 389 4.90 21.34 -28.68
CA ARG A 389 4.08 20.12 -28.46
C ARG A 389 4.09 19.50 -27.06
N ARG A 390 4.91 19.99 -26.13
CA ARG A 390 5.12 19.30 -24.84
C ARG A 390 3.94 19.49 -23.88
N LEU A 391 3.41 18.40 -23.33
CA LEU A 391 2.32 18.39 -22.35
C LEU A 391 2.80 18.73 -20.94
N ALA A 392 4.00 18.31 -20.58
CA ALA A 392 4.61 18.61 -19.28
C ALA A 392 6.15 18.57 -19.32
N THR A 393 6.79 19.45 -18.54
CA THR A 393 8.21 19.35 -18.19
C THR A 393 8.34 19.06 -16.70
N ILE A 394 8.91 17.90 -16.39
CA ILE A 394 9.10 17.36 -15.04
C ILE A 394 10.57 17.47 -14.67
N VAL A 395 10.87 18.07 -13.53
CA VAL A 395 12.19 17.97 -12.92
C VAL A 395 12.19 16.78 -11.98
N LEU A 396 13.06 15.80 -12.22
CA LEU A 396 13.31 14.71 -11.30
C LEU A 396 14.34 15.18 -10.28
N ALA A 397 13.89 15.38 -9.06
CA ALA A 397 14.76 15.69 -7.93
C ALA A 397 15.10 14.39 -7.18
N GLU A 398 16.40 14.14 -7.01
CA GLU A 398 16.89 13.00 -6.21
C GLU A 398 17.00 13.39 -4.72
N ASP A 399 16.82 14.68 -4.42
CA ASP A 399 16.86 15.21 -3.06
C ASP A 399 15.86 16.36 -2.84
N ASP A 400 15.65 16.69 -1.57
CA ASP A 400 14.67 17.69 -1.15
C ASP A 400 15.17 19.15 -1.30
N LEU A 401 16.36 19.36 -1.87
CA LEU A 401 17.06 20.66 -1.80
C LEU A 401 16.41 21.73 -2.66
N ILE A 402 15.72 21.36 -3.73
CA ILE A 402 15.16 22.33 -4.65
C ILE A 402 13.77 22.80 -4.16
N GLY A 403 13.59 24.12 -4.03
CA GLY A 403 12.31 24.73 -3.68
C GLY A 403 11.45 25.21 -4.88
N PRO A 404 10.17 25.57 -4.65
CA PRO A 404 9.21 26.06 -5.66
C PRO A 404 9.71 27.20 -6.54
N THR A 405 10.41 28.15 -5.93
CA THR A 405 11.01 29.32 -6.58
C THR A 405 12.21 28.95 -7.43
N GLU A 406 13.01 28.00 -6.98
CA GLU A 406 14.16 27.47 -7.72
C GLU A 406 13.69 26.70 -8.96
N PHE A 407 12.55 25.99 -8.90
CA PHE A 407 11.96 25.30 -10.06
C PHE A 407 11.64 26.21 -11.24
N ARG A 408 11.11 27.42 -10.99
CA ARG A 408 10.83 28.39 -12.07
C ARG A 408 12.09 28.82 -12.81
N SER A 409 13.22 28.91 -12.09
CA SER A 409 14.54 29.20 -12.67
C SER A 409 15.13 27.98 -13.41
N VAL A 410 14.71 26.78 -13.01
CA VAL A 410 15.05 25.48 -13.59
C VAL A 410 13.96 25.08 -14.61
N GLY A 411 13.31 26.03 -15.29
CA GLY A 411 12.55 25.83 -16.54
C GLY A 411 11.49 24.72 -16.62
N GLY A 412 11.01 24.17 -15.50
CA GLY A 412 10.01 23.10 -15.44
C GLY A 412 8.66 23.61 -14.92
N ASP A 413 7.58 22.93 -15.31
CA ASP A 413 6.23 23.24 -14.86
C ASP A 413 5.86 22.46 -13.58
N LEU A 414 6.55 21.35 -13.31
CA LEU A 414 6.30 20.44 -12.19
C LEU A 414 7.62 19.80 -11.71
N VAL A 415 7.68 19.48 -10.42
CA VAL A 415 8.79 18.70 -9.86
C VAL A 415 8.28 17.41 -9.28
N LEU A 416 8.95 16.34 -9.67
CA LEU A 416 8.72 14.99 -9.19
C LEU A 416 9.88 14.64 -8.28
N VAL A 417 9.57 14.50 -6.99
CA VAL A 417 10.46 13.86 -6.03
C VAL A 417 10.04 12.40 -5.97
N LEU A 418 10.96 11.50 -6.30
CA LEU A 418 10.73 10.06 -6.15
C LEU A 418 11.41 9.58 -4.89
N GLU A 419 10.68 8.85 -4.06
CA GLU A 419 11.25 8.11 -2.95
C GLU A 419 10.91 6.63 -3.12
N GLY A 420 11.95 5.82 -3.28
CA GLY A 420 11.85 4.38 -3.14
C GLY A 420 12.09 4.00 -1.69
N ASN A 421 11.11 3.37 -1.04
CA ASN A 421 11.39 2.62 0.18
C ASN A 421 12.06 1.28 -0.20
N ALA A 422 12.62 0.56 0.78
CA ALA A 422 13.29 -0.72 0.53
C ALA A 422 12.32 -1.84 0.09
N THR A 423 11.01 -1.58 0.17
CA THR A 423 9.94 -2.43 -0.33
C THR A 423 9.59 -2.00 -1.76
N GLU A 424 9.18 -2.89 -2.65
CA GLU A 424 9.07 -2.58 -4.09
C GLU A 424 8.05 -1.49 -4.50
N SER A 425 7.29 -0.92 -3.54
CA SER A 425 6.29 0.12 -3.77
C SER A 425 6.91 1.44 -4.20
N LEU A 426 6.51 1.95 -5.37
CA LEU A 426 6.91 3.27 -5.86
C LEU A 426 6.03 4.36 -5.24
N PHE A 427 6.65 5.30 -4.53
CA PHE A 427 5.98 6.50 -4.03
C PHE A 427 6.60 7.76 -4.61
N ALA A 428 5.75 8.71 -4.96
CA ALA A 428 6.15 9.99 -5.50
C ALA A 428 5.52 11.15 -4.72
N GLU A 429 6.28 12.22 -4.55
CA GLU A 429 5.75 13.52 -4.19
C GLU A 429 5.86 14.45 -5.41
N ILE A 430 4.71 14.92 -5.88
CA ILE A 430 4.59 15.88 -6.96
C ILE A 430 4.50 17.28 -6.34
N ARG A 431 5.58 18.06 -6.48
CA ARG A 431 5.66 19.43 -5.98
C ARG A 431 5.23 20.39 -7.08
N VAL A 432 4.16 21.13 -6.83
CA VAL A 432 3.57 22.06 -7.81
C VAL A 432 3.79 23.51 -7.40
N ALA A 433 4.02 24.36 -8.40
CA ALA A 433 4.04 25.81 -8.24
C ALA A 433 2.64 26.39 -8.52
N ALA A 434 2.39 27.63 -8.10
CA ALA A 434 1.14 28.32 -8.39
C ALA A 434 0.84 28.48 -9.90
N SER A 435 1.85 28.32 -10.77
CA SER A 435 1.72 28.37 -12.23
C SER A 435 1.57 26.99 -12.89
N THR A 436 1.65 25.90 -12.13
CA THR A 436 1.55 24.54 -12.67
C THR A 436 0.13 24.29 -13.15
N LEU A 437 -0.01 23.80 -14.38
CA LEU A 437 -1.30 23.45 -14.96
C LEU A 437 -1.85 22.16 -14.29
N PRO A 438 -3.15 22.08 -13.96
CA PRO A 438 -3.76 20.86 -13.43
C PRO A 438 -3.51 19.64 -14.31
N SER A 439 -3.65 19.79 -15.63
CA SER A 439 -3.42 18.72 -16.62
C SER A 439 -2.01 18.12 -16.58
N ALA A 440 -0.98 18.92 -16.26
CA ALA A 440 0.39 18.41 -16.11
C ALA A 440 0.55 17.59 -14.82
N THR A 441 -0.20 17.94 -13.77
CA THR A 441 -0.23 17.20 -12.50
C THR A 441 -0.94 15.86 -12.68
N ASP A 442 -2.11 15.86 -13.32
CA ASP A 442 -2.89 14.65 -13.59
C ASP A 442 -2.15 13.70 -14.53
N LEU A 443 -1.47 14.24 -15.55
CA LEU A 443 -0.58 13.48 -16.41
C LEU A 443 0.54 12.80 -15.62
N THR A 444 1.20 13.53 -14.73
CA THR A 444 2.28 12.97 -13.92
C THR A 444 1.76 11.88 -12.98
N ARG A 445 0.58 12.05 -12.38
CA ARG A 445 -0.09 11.02 -11.58
C ARG A 445 -0.43 9.78 -12.41
N ALA A 446 -0.90 9.96 -13.64
CA ALA A 446 -1.16 8.84 -14.55
C ALA A 446 0.11 8.04 -14.84
N LEU A 447 1.22 8.70 -15.19
CA LEU A 447 2.51 8.03 -15.42
C LEU A 447 2.99 7.23 -14.20
N ILE A 448 2.78 7.75 -12.99
CA ILE A 448 3.14 7.05 -11.75
C ILE A 448 2.21 5.86 -11.49
N ARG A 449 0.91 5.96 -11.77
CA ARG A 449 -0.04 4.83 -11.70
C ARG A 449 0.29 3.73 -12.71
N ASP A 450 0.65 4.10 -13.95
CA ASP A 450 0.98 3.15 -15.02
C ASP A 450 2.12 2.20 -14.63
N ILE A 451 3.00 2.66 -13.74
CA ILE A 451 4.12 1.87 -13.19
C ILE A 451 3.86 1.32 -11.78
N GLY A 452 2.60 1.27 -11.36
CA GLY A 452 2.15 0.70 -10.08
C GLY A 452 2.46 1.57 -8.85
N GLY A 453 2.80 2.84 -9.04
CA GLY A 453 3.11 3.77 -7.97
C GLY A 453 1.94 4.66 -7.55
N ARG A 454 2.16 5.40 -6.47
CA ARG A 454 1.23 6.43 -5.96
C ARG A 454 1.90 7.78 -5.80
N ALA A 455 1.14 8.85 -6.01
CA ALA A 455 1.69 10.20 -6.01
C ALA A 455 0.85 11.21 -5.23
N VAL A 456 1.40 11.72 -4.12
CA VAL A 456 0.81 12.86 -3.40
C VAL A 456 1.21 14.17 -4.06
N VAL A 457 0.37 15.20 -3.96
CA VAL A 457 0.65 16.53 -4.50
C VAL A 457 0.86 17.51 -3.36
N SER A 458 1.96 18.26 -3.42
CA SER A 458 2.28 19.29 -2.42
C SER A 458 2.57 20.65 -3.05
N ARG A 459 2.33 21.71 -2.28
CA ARG A 459 2.59 23.11 -2.60
C ARG A 459 3.54 23.71 -1.58
N GLY A 460 4.45 24.58 -2.03
CA GLY A 460 5.38 25.23 -1.11
C GLY A 460 6.46 24.26 -0.62
N ARG A 461 6.52 24.04 0.70
CA ARG A 461 7.45 23.06 1.27
C ARG A 461 7.05 21.64 0.88
N GLY A 462 8.06 20.81 0.65
CA GLY A 462 7.83 19.40 0.38
C GLY A 462 7.40 18.68 1.67
N VAL A 463 6.48 17.73 1.55
CA VAL A 463 5.98 16.92 2.66
C VAL A 463 7.09 16.02 3.17
N LEU A 464 7.72 15.24 2.29
CA LEU A 464 8.80 14.32 2.64
C LEU A 464 10.00 15.06 3.24
N ALA A 465 10.40 16.16 2.61
CA ALA A 465 11.43 17.06 3.10
C ALA A 465 11.16 17.52 4.54
N THR A 466 9.94 18.00 4.79
CA THR A 466 9.56 18.55 6.10
C THR A 466 9.54 17.47 7.18
N LEU A 467 8.93 16.30 6.89
CA LEU A 467 8.87 15.20 7.83
C LEU A 467 10.27 14.63 8.13
N ARG A 468 11.11 14.49 7.10
CA ARG A 468 12.50 14.01 7.25
C ARG A 468 13.34 14.96 8.07
N ALA A 469 13.29 16.26 7.79
CA ALA A 469 14.00 17.27 8.57
C ALA A 469 13.57 17.24 10.04
N ARG A 470 12.25 17.16 10.30
CA ARG A 470 11.70 17.06 11.66
C ARG A 470 12.13 15.81 12.41
N LEU A 471 12.16 14.67 11.74
CA LEU A 471 12.63 13.42 12.33
C LEU A 471 14.14 13.52 12.64
N SER A 472 14.92 14.04 11.69
CA SER A 472 16.37 14.16 11.80
C SER A 472 16.77 15.11 12.94
N ASP A 473 16.15 16.28 13.03
CA ASP A 473 16.41 17.21 14.13
C ASP A 473 16.08 16.62 15.50
N ALA A 474 14.92 15.96 15.63
CA ALA A 474 14.53 15.34 16.90
C ALA A 474 15.48 14.21 17.30
N ALA A 475 15.86 13.35 16.35
CA ALA A 475 16.81 12.26 16.55
C ALA A 475 18.19 12.80 16.94
N ASP A 476 18.70 13.81 16.21
CA ASP A 476 20.02 14.38 16.45
C ASP A 476 20.07 15.14 17.80
N HIS A 477 18.99 15.80 18.21
CA HIS A 477 18.85 16.38 19.56
C HIS A 477 18.94 15.31 20.66
N LEU A 478 18.35 14.13 20.45
CA LEU A 478 18.40 13.01 21.38
C LEU A 478 19.81 12.40 21.45
N LEU A 479 20.56 12.37 20.33
CA LEU A 479 21.96 11.98 20.36
C LEU A 479 22.81 12.92 21.21
N GLU A 480 22.68 14.23 21.02
CA GLU A 480 23.40 15.22 21.82
C GLU A 480 23.02 15.12 23.31
N GLU A 481 21.77 14.76 23.62
CA GLU A 481 21.32 14.58 25.02
C GLU A 481 21.77 13.28 25.67
N GLY A 482 22.19 12.25 24.92
CA GLY A 482 22.74 11.03 25.52
C GLY A 482 22.46 9.72 24.78
N ALA A 483 21.53 9.69 23.82
CA ALA A 483 21.25 8.49 23.04
C ALA A 483 22.41 8.15 22.06
N SER A 484 22.52 6.88 21.65
CA SER A 484 23.37 6.46 20.53
C SER A 484 22.56 6.27 19.24
N PRO A 485 23.19 6.25 18.05
CA PRO A 485 22.51 5.91 16.80
C PRO A 485 21.75 4.58 16.86
N SER A 486 22.32 3.58 17.54
CA SER A 486 21.70 2.27 17.75
C SER A 486 20.42 2.35 18.59
N ASP A 487 20.43 3.15 19.67
CA ASP A 487 19.25 3.32 20.53
C ASP A 487 18.10 3.97 19.76
N VAL A 488 18.43 4.99 18.95
CA VAL A 488 17.42 5.69 18.14
C VAL A 488 16.86 4.78 17.06
N ASP A 489 17.71 4.06 16.33
CA ASP A 489 17.25 3.11 15.30
C ASP A 489 16.36 2.03 15.89
N ALA A 490 16.76 1.40 17.01
CA ALA A 490 15.95 0.38 17.67
C ALA A 490 14.60 0.94 18.16
N ALA A 491 14.60 2.15 18.72
CA ALA A 491 13.38 2.81 19.15
C ALA A 491 12.44 3.14 17.98
N LEU A 492 12.96 3.61 16.84
CA LEU A 492 12.16 3.94 15.66
C LEU A 492 11.64 2.69 14.93
N LEU A 493 12.42 1.60 14.87
CA LEU A 493 11.91 0.31 14.42
C LEU A 493 10.72 -0.14 15.28
N ALA A 494 10.85 -0.07 16.61
CA ALA A 494 9.76 -0.37 17.53
C ALA A 494 8.59 0.64 17.45
N ALA A 495 8.84 1.86 16.96
CA ALA A 495 7.81 2.86 16.66
C ALA A 495 7.04 2.55 15.36
N GLY A 496 7.50 1.59 14.55
CA GLY A 496 6.88 1.18 13.30
C GLY A 496 7.56 1.72 12.04
N PHE A 497 8.82 2.17 12.09
CA PHE A 497 9.57 2.42 10.85
C PHE A 497 10.16 1.12 10.30
N ALA A 498 10.16 0.96 8.98
CA ALA A 498 10.70 -0.23 8.30
C ALA A 498 12.25 -0.31 8.35
N GLU A 499 12.92 0.83 8.51
CA GLU A 499 14.38 0.93 8.62
C GLU A 499 14.74 1.92 9.74
N GLY A 500 15.85 1.67 10.43
CA GLY A 500 16.41 2.62 11.40
C GLY A 500 16.84 3.93 10.73
N HIS A 501 16.62 5.06 11.41
CA HIS A 501 16.90 6.39 10.86
C HIS A 501 18.36 6.59 10.41
N TYR A 502 19.32 6.19 11.23
CA TYR A 502 20.75 6.35 10.93
C TYR A 502 21.25 5.33 9.91
N ARG A 503 20.69 4.11 9.90
CA ARG A 503 20.94 3.14 8.81
C ARG A 503 20.42 3.62 7.46
N ALA A 504 19.23 4.24 7.44
CA ALA A 504 18.71 4.86 6.22
C ALA A 504 19.62 5.99 5.71
N ARG A 505 20.21 6.79 6.61
CA ARG A 505 21.21 7.82 6.26
C ARG A 505 22.49 7.22 5.70
N ASP A 506 22.98 6.12 6.27
CA ASP A 506 24.16 5.40 5.78
C ASP A 506 23.90 4.74 4.41
N ARG A 507 22.70 4.18 4.19
CA ARG A 507 22.30 3.62 2.90
C ARG A 507 22.21 4.69 1.81
N ARG A 508 21.68 5.88 2.14
CA ARG A 508 21.59 7.02 1.22
C ARG A 508 22.96 7.67 0.93
N GLY A 509 23.94 7.47 1.81
CA GLY A 509 25.27 8.04 1.70
C GLY A 509 25.40 9.40 2.37
N LEU A 510 26.43 9.55 3.20
CA LEU A 510 26.61 10.73 4.06
C LEU A 510 26.95 12.00 3.29
N GLY A 511 27.51 11.89 2.09
CA GLY A 511 27.74 13.05 1.23
C GLY A 511 26.44 13.78 0.86
N HIS A 512 25.36 13.04 0.60
CA HIS A 512 24.05 13.62 0.38
C HIS A 512 23.47 14.20 1.68
N VAL A 513 23.54 13.43 2.77
CA VAL A 513 23.03 13.84 4.09
C VAL A 513 23.66 15.15 4.56
N VAL A 514 24.97 15.34 4.35
CA VAL A 514 25.67 16.57 4.71
C VAL A 514 25.24 17.75 3.84
N ARG A 515 24.96 17.55 2.55
CA ARG A 515 24.41 18.62 1.69
C ARG A 515 23.04 19.10 2.17
N LEU A 516 22.14 18.17 2.51
CA LEU A 516 20.84 18.49 3.14
C LEU A 516 21.06 19.30 4.42
N TRP A 517 21.89 18.79 5.32
CA TRP A 517 22.19 19.46 6.59
C TRP A 517 22.75 20.88 6.39
N GLN A 518 23.65 21.08 5.41
CA GLN A 518 24.23 22.39 5.10
C GLN A 518 23.19 23.36 4.55
N HIS A 519 22.31 22.88 3.66
CA HIS A 519 21.23 23.69 3.09
C HIS A 519 20.23 24.12 4.16
N ASP A 520 19.79 23.20 5.00
CA ASP A 520 18.86 23.48 6.10
C ASP A 520 19.50 24.42 7.13
N SER A 521 20.75 24.16 7.52
CA SER A 521 21.49 24.99 8.49
C SER A 521 21.71 26.42 7.98
N ALA A 522 21.93 26.61 6.69
CA ALA A 522 22.08 27.95 6.10
C ALA A 522 20.78 28.78 6.13
N ARG A 523 19.62 28.12 6.21
CA ARG A 523 18.28 28.75 6.24
C ARG A 523 17.69 28.83 7.64
N ARG A 524 18.27 28.09 8.60
CA ARG A 524 17.87 28.04 10.00
C ARG A 524 18.20 29.35 10.73
N ASP A 525 17.42 29.71 11.75
CA ASP A 525 17.78 30.82 12.63
C ASP A 525 19.03 30.42 13.44
N PRO A 526 20.07 31.26 13.53
CA PRO A 526 21.29 30.92 14.27
C PRO A 526 21.08 30.53 15.74
N ARG A 527 19.91 30.84 16.32
CA ARG A 527 19.53 30.47 17.69
C ARG A 527 18.89 29.09 17.79
N ASP A 528 18.47 28.50 16.68
CA ASP A 528 17.92 27.15 16.68
C ASP A 528 19.07 26.15 16.89
N ARG A 529 18.83 25.19 17.76
CA ARG A 529 19.77 24.10 18.04
C ARG A 529 20.06 23.34 16.74
N CYS A 530 21.33 23.08 16.43
CA CYS A 530 21.74 22.32 15.26
C CYS A 530 22.95 21.44 15.61
N VAL A 531 22.79 20.12 15.50
CA VAL A 531 23.80 19.14 15.95
C VAL A 531 24.70 18.76 14.77
N PRO A 532 26.01 19.07 14.80
CA PRO A 532 26.90 18.91 13.65
C PRO A 532 27.54 17.51 13.56
N LEU A 533 26.85 16.43 13.95
CA LEU A 533 27.44 15.09 13.95
C LEU A 533 27.69 14.55 12.53
N ALA A 534 26.72 14.66 11.62
CA ALA A 534 26.87 14.13 10.26
C ALA A 534 28.05 14.74 9.50
N PRO A 535 28.26 16.09 9.53
CA PRO A 535 29.46 16.70 8.98
C PRO A 535 30.76 16.20 9.61
N GLN A 536 30.79 15.93 10.92
CA GLN A 536 31.98 15.40 11.59
C GLN A 536 32.30 13.97 11.15
N ILE A 537 31.28 13.10 11.04
CA ILE A 537 31.45 11.72 10.54
C ILE A 537 31.97 11.74 9.09
N PHE A 538 31.37 12.57 8.24
CA PHE A 538 31.77 12.71 6.84
C PHE A 538 33.21 13.23 6.68
N ALA A 539 33.63 14.17 7.53
CA ALA A 539 34.99 14.71 7.53
C ALA A 539 36.07 13.67 7.86
N GLU A 540 35.72 12.62 8.62
CA GLU A 540 36.60 11.47 8.91
C GLU A 540 36.61 10.42 7.77
N GLY A 541 36.01 10.73 6.61
CA GLY A 541 36.01 9.85 5.44
C GLY A 541 35.01 8.69 5.52
N ARG A 542 34.07 8.73 6.46
CA ARG A 542 33.01 7.73 6.63
C ARG A 542 31.84 8.14 5.74
N LEU A 543 31.62 7.45 4.62
CA LEU A 543 30.69 7.87 3.56
C LEU A 543 29.34 7.14 3.59
N GLY A 544 29.19 6.10 4.41
CA GLY A 544 27.97 5.30 4.53
C GLY A 544 28.19 3.83 4.16
N ARG A 545 27.07 3.12 3.96
CA ARG A 545 27.01 1.65 3.80
C ARG A 545 27.83 1.14 2.62
N GLU A 546 27.80 1.83 1.49
CA GLU A 546 28.54 1.44 0.28
C GLU A 546 30.06 1.39 0.49
N THR A 547 30.56 2.24 1.39
CA THR A 547 31.99 2.31 1.73
C THR A 547 32.36 1.49 2.96
N GLY A 548 31.40 0.77 3.53
CA GLY A 548 31.58 -0.05 4.72
C GLY A 548 31.60 0.73 6.04
N GLN A 549 31.53 2.06 6.01
CA GLN A 549 31.69 2.91 7.21
C GLN A 549 30.85 4.19 7.12
N GLY A 550 29.96 4.40 8.09
CA GLY A 550 29.10 5.58 8.24
C GLY A 550 28.80 5.89 9.71
N TYR A 551 27.54 6.08 10.09
CA TYR A 551 27.08 6.01 11.48
C TYR A 551 27.36 4.64 12.11
N PHE A 552 27.35 3.58 11.30
CA PHE A 552 27.72 2.22 11.69
C PHE A 552 28.99 1.75 10.95
N ASP A 553 29.63 0.72 11.47
CA ASP A 553 30.62 -0.06 10.72
C ASP A 553 29.94 -1.27 10.08
N TYR A 554 30.18 -1.53 8.80
CA TYR A 554 29.57 -2.61 8.02
C TYR A 554 30.61 -3.67 7.64
N PRO A 555 30.97 -4.57 8.58
CA PRO A 555 31.90 -5.65 8.27
C PRO A 555 31.26 -6.68 7.33
N THR A 556 32.11 -7.38 6.58
CA THR A 556 31.68 -8.43 5.65
C THR A 556 30.80 -9.47 6.35
N GLY A 557 29.61 -9.74 5.80
CA GLY A 557 28.66 -10.70 6.35
C GLY A 557 27.69 -10.15 7.39
N ILE A 558 27.78 -8.87 7.78
CA ILE A 558 26.83 -8.22 8.70
C ILE A 558 26.17 -7.03 7.98
N PRO A 559 25.15 -7.27 7.13
CA PRO A 559 24.54 -6.23 6.32
C PRO A 559 23.85 -5.13 7.15
N GLU A 560 23.44 -5.44 8.38
CA GLU A 560 22.79 -4.51 9.31
C GLU A 560 23.78 -3.51 9.95
N GLY A 561 25.08 -3.78 9.89
CA GLY A 561 26.12 -2.98 10.54
C GLY A 561 26.16 -3.13 12.06
N VAL A 562 27.27 -2.70 12.66
CA VAL A 562 27.53 -2.73 14.10
C VAL A 562 27.83 -1.31 14.63
N PRO A 563 27.59 -1.03 15.93
CA PRO A 563 27.93 0.26 16.52
C PRO A 563 29.41 0.59 16.36
N SER A 564 29.73 1.84 16.05
CA SER A 564 31.10 2.29 15.81
C SER A 564 31.66 3.08 17.00
N ALA A 565 32.80 2.62 17.54
CA ALA A 565 33.52 3.33 18.60
C ALA A 565 34.01 4.71 18.14
N GLU A 566 34.29 4.87 16.85
CA GLU A 566 34.70 6.15 16.27
C GLU A 566 33.55 7.15 16.22
N VAL A 567 32.34 6.70 15.87
CA VAL A 567 31.15 7.54 15.92
C VAL A 567 30.80 7.91 17.36
N GLU A 568 30.99 7.02 18.32
CA GLU A 568 30.83 7.32 19.75
C GLU A 568 31.84 8.40 20.21
N ARG A 569 33.09 8.31 19.76
CA ARG A 569 34.13 9.34 20.02
C ARG A 569 33.71 10.70 19.46
N LEU A 570 33.26 10.75 18.21
CA LEU A 570 32.79 11.99 17.56
C LEU A 570 31.55 12.57 18.25
N LEU A 571 30.59 11.71 18.63
CA LEU A 571 29.40 12.15 19.36
C LEU A 571 29.77 12.75 20.73
N ASN A 572 30.70 12.14 21.46
CA ASN A 572 31.19 12.69 22.72
C ASN A 572 31.91 14.03 22.53
N LYS A 573 32.63 14.21 21.41
CA LYS A 573 33.21 15.51 21.04
C LYS A 573 32.12 16.56 20.78
N VAL A 574 31.09 16.24 19.99
CA VAL A 574 29.95 17.13 19.72
C VAL A 574 29.27 17.56 21.01
N ARG A 575 29.01 16.62 21.94
CA ARG A 575 28.42 16.90 23.26
C ARG A 575 29.27 17.85 24.09
N ALA A 576 30.59 17.63 24.12
CA ALA A 576 31.51 18.47 24.86
C ALA A 576 31.59 19.90 24.28
N GLU A 577 31.61 20.05 22.96
CA GLU A 577 31.58 21.34 22.26
C GLU A 577 30.27 22.11 22.52
N ALA A 578 29.15 21.40 22.62
CA ALA A 578 27.85 21.97 22.97
C ALA A 578 27.68 22.26 24.48
N GLY A 579 28.62 21.82 25.32
CA GLY A 579 28.51 21.94 26.79
C GLY A 579 27.39 21.08 27.38
N VAL A 580 27.01 20.00 26.70
CA VAL A 580 25.92 19.10 27.11
C VAL A 580 26.49 17.88 27.82
N TYR A 581 26.02 17.64 29.05
CA TYR A 581 26.31 16.41 29.77
C TYR A 581 25.30 15.32 29.38
N PRO A 582 25.74 14.15 28.89
CA PRO A 582 24.83 13.10 28.46
C PRO A 582 24.03 12.57 29.65
N ARG A 583 22.74 12.33 29.42
CA ARG A 583 21.81 11.69 30.35
C ARG A 583 21.28 10.39 29.76
N ALA A 584 20.66 9.57 30.61
CA ALA A 584 19.88 8.44 30.11
C ALA A 584 18.68 8.95 29.31
N VAL A 585 18.53 8.43 28.09
CA VAL A 585 17.39 8.66 27.20
C VAL A 585 16.74 7.30 26.95
N THR A 586 15.46 7.15 27.28
CA THR A 586 14.77 5.85 27.14
C THR A 586 14.23 5.67 25.72
N ALA A 587 14.03 4.42 25.32
CA ALA A 587 13.39 4.11 24.04
C ALA A 587 12.01 4.78 23.91
N GLU A 588 11.20 4.77 24.97
CA GLU A 588 9.89 5.44 25.00
C GLU A 588 10.01 6.95 24.77
N GLU A 589 11.02 7.61 25.37
CA GLU A 589 11.26 9.03 25.16
C GLU A 589 11.66 9.32 23.70
N ILE A 590 12.53 8.49 23.11
CA ILE A 590 12.93 8.61 21.71
C ILE A 590 11.71 8.50 20.81
N GLN A 591 10.90 7.45 20.96
CA GLN A 591 9.69 7.24 20.17
C GLN A 591 8.76 8.44 20.29
N ARG A 592 8.47 8.85 21.53
CA ARG A 592 7.57 9.97 21.82
C ARG A 592 8.04 11.27 21.18
N ARG A 593 9.31 11.65 21.33
CA ARG A 593 9.84 12.92 20.79
C ARG A 593 9.93 12.90 19.27
N CYS A 594 10.34 11.80 18.66
CA CYS A 594 10.37 11.69 17.20
C CYS A 594 8.96 11.78 16.60
N LEU A 595 7.98 11.05 17.14
CA LEU A 595 6.60 11.09 16.66
C LEU A 595 5.91 12.44 16.90
N LEU A 596 6.20 13.09 18.04
CA LEU A 596 5.72 14.47 18.29
C LEU A 596 6.33 15.48 17.32
N SER A 597 7.61 15.34 16.99
CA SER A 597 8.28 16.22 16.02
C SER A 597 7.68 16.07 14.62
N LEU A 598 7.35 14.84 14.21
CA LEU A 598 6.63 14.57 12.96
C LEU A 598 5.21 15.14 12.98
N SER A 599 4.48 14.97 14.09
CA SER A 599 3.14 15.57 14.27
C SER A 599 3.20 17.09 14.18
N LEU A 600 4.24 17.70 14.73
CA LEU A 600 4.49 19.13 14.61
C LEU A 600 4.81 19.52 13.15
N GLY A 601 5.61 18.73 12.44
CA GLY A 601 5.81 18.88 10.99
C GLY A 601 4.50 18.87 10.19
N ALA A 602 3.59 17.95 10.52
CA ALA A 602 2.26 17.90 9.92
C ALA A 602 1.45 19.18 10.19
N LEU A 603 1.50 19.73 11.41
CA LEU A 603 0.87 21.01 11.74
C LEU A 603 1.42 22.17 10.89
N PHE A 604 2.72 22.20 10.62
CA PHE A 604 3.32 23.21 9.72
C PHE A 604 2.81 23.07 8.29
N LEU A 605 2.79 21.84 7.76
CA LEU A 605 2.30 21.57 6.40
C LEU A 605 0.81 21.94 6.23
N LEU A 606 -0.01 21.67 7.25
CA LEU A 606 -1.43 22.03 7.26
C LEU A 606 -1.65 23.55 7.40
N ALA A 607 -0.84 24.24 8.22
CA ALA A 607 -0.91 25.69 8.39
C ALA A 607 -0.55 26.44 7.10
N GLU A 608 0.45 25.95 6.36
CA GLU A 608 0.92 26.53 5.11
C GLU A 608 0.02 26.15 3.91
N GLY A 609 -0.94 25.24 4.09
CA GLY A 609 -1.76 24.72 2.99
C GLY A 609 -0.94 23.93 1.96
N SER A 610 0.14 23.28 2.41
CA SER A 610 1.04 22.52 1.56
C SER A 610 0.37 21.29 0.95
N VAL A 611 -0.60 20.71 1.63
CA VAL A 611 -1.39 19.57 1.15
C VAL A 611 -2.86 19.93 1.13
N ARG A 612 -3.64 19.22 0.32
CA ARG A 612 -5.09 19.37 0.30
C ARG A 612 -5.74 18.73 1.52
N ARG A 613 -5.21 17.57 1.93
CA ARG A 613 -5.78 16.68 2.92
C ARG A 613 -4.71 16.21 3.92
N PRO A 614 -5.03 16.06 5.21
CA PRO A 614 -4.09 15.50 6.20
C PRO A 614 -3.64 14.07 5.85
N GLU A 615 -4.49 13.29 5.18
CA GLU A 615 -4.21 11.94 4.69
C GLU A 615 -3.00 11.89 3.76
N ASP A 616 -2.78 12.94 2.95
CA ASP A 616 -1.64 13.00 2.02
C ASP A 616 -0.30 13.05 2.79
N ILE A 617 -0.28 13.63 4.01
CA ILE A 617 0.89 13.64 4.90
C ILE A 617 1.15 12.25 5.46
N ASP A 618 0.09 11.56 5.89
CA ASP A 618 0.21 10.21 6.44
C ASP A 618 0.64 9.22 5.36
N LEU A 619 0.09 9.31 4.13
CA LEU A 619 0.54 8.50 3.01
C LEU A 619 2.01 8.76 2.65
N ALA A 620 2.47 10.01 2.72
CA ALA A 620 3.88 10.33 2.51
C ALA A 620 4.78 9.75 3.62
N LEU A 621 4.31 9.75 4.87
CA LEU A 621 5.02 9.12 5.99
C LEU A 621 5.08 7.59 5.83
N VAL A 622 3.96 6.96 5.50
CA VAL A 622 3.83 5.50 5.32
C VAL A 622 4.66 5.03 4.14
N HIS A 623 4.40 5.56 2.96
CA HIS A 623 5.01 5.06 1.72
C HIS A 623 6.40 5.65 1.48
N GLY A 624 6.59 6.94 1.73
CA GLY A 624 7.86 7.62 1.43
C GLY A 624 8.93 7.51 2.53
N LEU A 625 8.54 7.40 3.80
CA LEU A 625 9.48 7.22 4.93
C LEU A 625 9.38 5.84 5.59
N GLY A 626 8.53 4.95 5.07
CA GLY A 626 8.44 3.56 5.53
C GLY A 626 7.81 3.42 6.92
N PHE A 627 6.85 4.27 7.27
CA PHE A 627 6.10 4.11 8.52
C PHE A 627 5.00 3.04 8.38
N ALA A 628 4.78 2.27 9.44
CA ALA A 628 3.94 1.10 9.40
C ALA A 628 2.47 1.45 9.15
N ARG A 629 1.87 0.83 8.12
CA ARG A 629 0.47 1.00 7.75
C ARG A 629 -0.49 0.75 8.92
N HIS A 630 -0.17 -0.23 9.76
CA HIS A 630 -0.99 -0.61 10.92
C HIS A 630 -0.98 0.42 12.06
N ARG A 631 -0.16 1.46 11.96
CA ARG A 631 -0.15 2.64 12.86
C ARG A 631 -0.80 3.87 12.23
N GLY A 632 -1.19 3.79 10.96
CA GLY A 632 -1.85 4.86 10.23
C GLY A 632 -0.85 5.91 9.82
N GLY A 633 -0.72 6.96 10.64
CA GLY A 633 0.20 8.05 10.45
C GLY A 633 0.03 9.09 11.55
N VAL A 634 0.82 10.16 11.51
CA VAL A 634 0.84 11.16 12.59
C VAL A 634 -0.43 12.01 12.64
N CYS A 635 -1.08 12.25 11.51
CA CYS A 635 -2.38 12.94 11.48
C CYS A 635 -3.48 12.02 12.05
N PHE A 636 -3.53 10.76 11.64
CA PHE A 636 -4.44 9.76 12.21
C PHE A 636 -4.25 9.61 13.73
N MET A 637 -3.01 9.45 14.20
CA MET A 637 -2.70 9.34 15.62
C MET A 637 -3.11 10.61 16.40
N ALA A 638 -2.91 11.79 15.81
CA ALA A 638 -3.33 13.06 16.39
C ALA A 638 -4.86 13.15 16.54
N ASP A 639 -5.61 12.70 15.53
CA ASP A 639 -7.07 12.68 15.57
C ASP A 639 -7.60 11.71 16.65
N ARG A 640 -7.10 10.47 16.68
CA ARG A 640 -7.45 9.45 17.69
C ARG A 640 -7.20 9.93 19.12
N ARG A 641 -6.09 10.63 19.33
CA ARG A 641 -5.71 11.18 20.64
C ARG A 641 -6.52 12.42 21.02
N GLY A 642 -7.00 13.16 20.03
CA GLY A 642 -7.63 14.47 20.20
C GLY A 642 -6.62 15.61 20.19
N ARG A 643 -6.92 16.62 19.36
CA ARG A 643 -6.11 17.82 19.13
C ARG A 643 -5.59 18.49 20.40
N ASP A 644 -6.46 18.74 21.38
CA ASP A 644 -6.09 19.52 22.56
C ASP A 644 -5.09 18.75 23.45
N ALA A 645 -5.15 17.42 23.44
CA ALA A 645 -4.18 16.57 24.13
C ALA A 645 -2.81 16.61 23.44
N LEU A 646 -2.77 16.57 22.10
CA LEU A 646 -1.53 16.74 21.33
C LEU A 646 -0.89 18.11 21.60
N LEU A 647 -1.66 19.20 21.51
CA LEU A 647 -1.14 20.55 21.73
C LEU A 647 -0.60 20.76 23.13
N ARG A 648 -1.28 20.23 24.17
CA ARG A 648 -0.79 20.27 25.55
C ARG A 648 0.54 19.54 25.69
N GLU A 649 0.72 18.42 25.01
CA GLU A 649 1.97 17.69 25.06
C GLU A 649 3.11 18.43 24.36
N ILE A 650 2.87 18.98 23.16
CA ILE A 650 3.86 19.81 22.46
C ILE A 650 4.23 21.03 23.31
N ALA A 651 3.25 21.69 23.92
CA ALA A 651 3.50 22.79 24.85
C ALA A 651 4.36 22.35 26.06
N GLY A 652 4.17 21.14 26.58
CA GLY A 652 5.04 20.57 27.61
C GLY A 652 6.49 20.41 27.16
N MET A 653 6.73 20.12 25.88
CA MET A 653 8.09 20.02 25.31
C MET A 653 8.77 21.38 25.13
N GLN A 654 8.02 22.50 25.09
CA GLN A 654 8.60 23.85 25.01
C GLN A 654 9.44 24.22 26.25
N ALA A 655 9.25 23.53 27.38
CA ALA A 655 10.11 23.67 28.54
C ALA A 655 11.54 23.13 28.30
N GLN A 656 11.69 22.18 27.37
CA GLN A 656 13.00 21.62 26.97
C GLN A 656 13.64 22.47 25.88
N ASP A 657 12.87 22.79 24.83
CA ASP A 657 13.32 23.65 23.73
C ASP A 657 12.12 24.45 23.18
N ARG A 658 12.00 25.69 23.63
CA ARG A 658 10.87 26.55 23.25
C ARG A 658 10.80 26.83 21.75
N ARG A 659 11.95 26.88 21.06
CA ARG A 659 12.00 27.24 19.63
C ARG A 659 11.67 26.04 18.76
N PHE A 660 12.27 24.89 19.05
CA PHE A 660 12.04 23.67 18.28
C PHE A 660 10.59 23.17 18.37
N TRP A 661 9.98 23.32 19.54
CA TRP A 661 8.60 22.91 19.83
C TRP A 661 7.55 24.03 19.67
N ALA A 662 7.90 25.11 18.96
CA ALA A 662 6.95 26.17 18.65
C ALA A 662 5.86 25.66 17.69
N VAL A 663 4.60 25.90 18.04
CA VAL A 663 3.43 25.52 17.23
C VAL A 663 3.13 26.64 16.22
N PRO A 664 2.91 26.33 14.93
CA PRO A 664 2.54 27.34 13.94
C PRO A 664 1.15 27.91 14.20
N GLU A 665 0.97 29.20 13.90
CA GLU A 665 -0.37 29.81 13.88
C GLU A 665 -1.26 29.11 12.83
N GLY A 666 -2.52 28.81 13.17
CA GLY A 666 -3.50 28.18 12.27
C GLY A 666 -3.37 26.66 12.05
N GLY A 667 -2.21 26.04 12.33
CA GLY A 667 -2.00 24.60 12.06
C GLY A 667 -2.93 23.66 12.82
N ALA A 668 -3.37 24.06 14.02
CA ALA A 668 -4.28 23.29 14.86
C ALA A 668 -5.73 23.21 14.32
N GLU A 669 -6.14 24.13 13.45
CA GLU A 669 -7.51 24.14 12.91
C GLU A 669 -7.70 23.09 11.81
N GLY A 670 -6.64 22.78 11.04
CA GLY A 670 -6.66 21.82 9.94
C GLY A 670 -6.84 20.35 10.34
N ILE A 671 -6.50 19.98 11.58
CA ILE A 671 -6.70 18.62 12.10
C ILE A 671 -8.19 18.29 12.25
N LYS A 672 -9.04 19.27 12.62
CA LYS A 672 -10.45 19.01 12.99
C LYS A 672 -11.43 19.17 11.82
N SER A 673 -11.05 19.92 10.79
CA SER A 673 -11.91 20.25 9.65
C SER A 673 -11.76 19.29 8.46
N GLY A 674 -10.75 18.40 8.47
CA GLY A 674 -10.35 17.64 7.29
C GLY A 674 -9.91 18.53 6.12
N ARG A 675 -9.59 19.81 6.37
CA ARG A 675 -9.25 20.81 5.34
C ARG A 675 -8.13 21.72 5.83
N ALA A 676 -7.16 21.99 4.97
CA ALA A 676 -6.17 23.05 5.20
C ALA A 676 -6.85 24.40 5.53
N ALA A 677 -6.26 25.16 6.44
CA ALA A 677 -6.72 26.51 6.74
C ALA A 677 -6.64 27.38 5.47
N GLY A 678 -7.75 27.94 5.02
CA GLY A 678 -7.80 28.82 3.84
C GLY A 678 -8.21 28.18 2.51
N ALA A 679 -8.65 26.92 2.48
CA ALA A 679 -9.32 26.34 1.31
C ALA A 679 -10.78 26.85 1.20
N GLY A 680 -10.92 28.13 0.85
CA GLY A 680 -12.16 28.80 0.44
C GLY A 680 -12.15 29.12 -1.04
#